data_AF-T2PLP8-F1
#
_entry.id   AF-T2PLP8-F1
#
_cell.length_a   1.000
_cell.length_b   1.000
_cell.length_c   1.000
_cell.angle_alpha   90.00
_cell.angle_beta   90.00
_cell.angle_gamma   90.00
#
_symmetry.space_group_name_H-M   'P 1'
#
loop_
_entity.id
_entity.type
_entity.pdbx_description
1 polymer ?
#
loop_
_entity_poly.entity_id
_entity_poly.type
_entity_poly.pdbx_seq_one_letter_code
_entity_poly.pdbx_strand_id
1 'polypeptide(L)'
;MEDNSLKVSDFNTAKKPLLAKRVDYVRKFHNDVFIDEYAWMSNIKSNELREYIDAQNEYTSKRVSSLKPLRKHLFSELKSRIQETDMSVPTRMDGYWYYVRTEEGKQYGVQCRMKIKSEDDWNPPVIDERAHAGQTPCEEVIFDANIEANRFNGGFFQLGGMDISLDGKRMLFGVDSKGDERFDFYIRDFCADKSGDFDCKNGENIEENGSESADYNTRYNNSFVTLSDCIKGISSALLTPDGKWVFYVTLDSAWRPYQVFRHKVGTSVENDVKVFEDLDERFFVSVYESFDERSVIINSSSKTTSRVLMLPLSTPEGDFRMVLKPIENVEYDVSFACFENAGQDGKDIPLMFVSHNLKNPNFQIDVIDLRKYSADSMPFNIGEGYCIAQGSPYGCQNGDLIEKGASKKAISAPYYNSKNPKILQGLRGLSVDGLSVYKNYVALSFRANGLPQLAVMTKSNAVEDFKAGCPWRFRLVKEDGFVEDSCESAASCDSLVSCDSCAKVASFRSTSARKELSKISLEQAKNSRISLIGATGNPCYEAPKIRYSCSSYATLGALKELDPATGKSVLLKRGKILGDFNENDYAEKRVWVKVRDGESVPVSLVWKKDAVAKTNAMFITAYGAYEISSDPYFSVARLSMLDRGVLFAQVHVRGGGEM
;
A
#
# COMPACT_ATOMS: atom_id res chain seq x y z
N MET A 1 -10.13 3.13 -38.97
CA MET A 1 -11.52 3.33 -39.42
C MET A 1 -12.17 4.29 -38.44
N GLU A 2 -12.53 5.50 -38.88
CA GLU A 2 -13.36 6.40 -38.08
C GLU A 2 -14.77 5.79 -38.03
N ASP A 3 -15.12 5.19 -36.89
CA ASP A 3 -16.50 4.78 -36.63
C ASP A 3 -17.33 6.03 -36.32
N ASN A 4 -17.89 6.64 -37.37
CA ASN A 4 -18.79 7.78 -37.29
C ASN A 4 -20.24 7.40 -36.90
N SER A 5 -20.47 6.19 -36.37
CA SER A 5 -21.83 5.68 -36.09
C SER A 5 -22.46 6.17 -34.79
N LEU A 6 -21.70 6.76 -33.86
CA LEU A 6 -22.21 7.21 -32.56
C LEU A 6 -22.20 8.73 -32.45
N LYS A 7 -23.38 9.35 -32.59
CA LYS A 7 -23.57 10.79 -32.34
C LYS A 7 -24.13 11.01 -30.94
N VAL A 8 -23.78 12.14 -30.32
CA VAL A 8 -24.33 12.52 -29.00
C VAL A 8 -25.87 12.57 -28.99
N SER A 9 -26.48 12.86 -30.15
CA SER A 9 -27.93 12.82 -30.35
C SER A 9 -28.56 11.46 -30.06
N ASP A 10 -27.80 10.37 -30.23
CA ASP A 10 -28.30 9.00 -30.13
C ASP A 10 -28.54 8.57 -28.68
N PHE A 11 -28.10 9.37 -27.71
CA PHE A 11 -28.31 9.15 -26.27
C PHE A 11 -29.57 9.82 -25.70
N ASN A 12 -30.28 10.64 -26.49
CA ASN A 12 -31.40 11.46 -26.00
C ASN A 12 -32.80 10.86 -26.24
N THR A 13 -32.89 9.62 -26.70
CA THR A 13 -34.16 8.95 -27.02
C THR A 13 -34.79 8.21 -25.84
N ALA A 14 -34.06 7.97 -24.75
CA ALA A 14 -34.58 7.29 -23.57
C ALA A 14 -35.54 8.19 -22.78
N LYS A 15 -36.75 7.69 -22.49
CA LYS A 15 -37.71 8.35 -21.60
C LYS A 15 -37.13 8.46 -20.20
N LYS A 16 -37.02 9.68 -19.67
CA LYS A 16 -36.53 9.94 -18.31
C LYS A 16 -37.46 9.31 -17.27
N PRO A 17 -36.93 8.83 -16.13
CA PRO A 17 -37.76 8.38 -15.02
C PRO A 17 -38.50 9.58 -14.41
N LEU A 18 -39.48 9.31 -13.54
CA LEU A 18 -40.11 10.37 -12.75
C LEU A 18 -39.04 11.14 -11.97
N LEU A 19 -39.22 12.46 -11.87
CA LEU A 19 -38.34 13.29 -11.07
C LEU A 19 -38.36 12.80 -9.62
N ALA A 20 -37.22 12.88 -8.95
CA ALA A 20 -37.15 12.61 -7.52
C ALA A 20 -38.18 13.48 -6.79
N LYS A 21 -39.00 12.85 -5.95
CA LYS A 21 -39.91 13.55 -5.06
C LYS A 21 -39.11 14.50 -4.17
N ARG A 22 -39.68 15.68 -3.95
CA ARG A 22 -39.15 16.70 -3.05
C ARG A 22 -40.02 16.71 -1.80
N VAL A 23 -39.43 16.48 -0.65
CA VAL A 23 -40.11 16.48 0.66
C VAL A 23 -39.28 17.33 1.60
N ASP A 24 -39.83 18.47 2.02
CA ASP A 24 -39.13 19.39 2.92
C ASP A 24 -38.69 18.66 4.20
N TYR A 25 -37.37 18.60 4.40
CA TYR A 25 -36.77 18.16 5.64
C TYR A 25 -35.83 19.24 6.13
N VAL A 26 -36.12 19.79 7.31
CA VAL A 26 -35.37 20.91 7.87
C VAL A 26 -34.14 20.40 8.61
N ARG A 27 -32.95 20.78 8.13
CA ARG A 27 -31.67 20.64 8.84
C ARG A 27 -31.33 21.99 9.46
N LYS A 28 -31.10 22.03 10.77
CA LYS A 28 -30.71 23.26 11.48
C LYS A 28 -29.36 23.05 12.16
N PHE A 29 -28.40 23.93 11.87
CA PHE A 29 -27.08 23.92 12.49
C PHE A 29 -26.61 25.35 12.72
N HIS A 30 -26.09 25.68 13.91
CA HIS A 30 -25.67 27.06 14.28
C HIS A 30 -26.68 28.18 13.93
N ASN A 31 -27.99 27.91 14.10
CA ASN A 31 -29.10 28.78 13.68
C ASN A 31 -29.31 28.95 12.17
N ASP A 32 -28.48 28.35 11.32
CA ASP A 32 -28.72 28.26 9.88
C ASP A 32 -29.70 27.13 9.58
N VAL A 33 -30.70 27.44 8.74
CA VAL A 33 -31.74 26.52 8.32
C VAL A 33 -31.51 26.15 6.86
N PHE A 34 -31.32 24.86 6.61
CA PHE A 34 -31.20 24.28 5.28
C PHE A 34 -32.35 23.29 5.06
N ILE A 35 -33.10 23.45 3.97
CA ILE A 35 -34.17 22.52 3.58
C ILE A 35 -33.56 21.50 2.62
N ASP A 36 -33.47 20.25 3.07
CA ASP A 36 -32.97 19.12 2.30
C ASP A 36 -34.15 18.31 1.75
N GLU A 37 -34.62 18.69 0.57
CA GLU A 37 -35.80 18.07 -0.05
C GLU A 37 -35.60 16.59 -0.43
N TYR A 38 -34.36 16.08 -0.35
CA TYR A 38 -33.98 14.71 -0.69
C TYR A 38 -33.51 13.89 0.51
N ALA A 39 -33.66 14.40 1.74
CA ALA A 39 -33.27 13.69 2.97
C ALA A 39 -33.91 12.31 3.11
N TRP A 40 -35.08 12.10 2.50
CA TRP A 40 -35.78 10.81 2.47
C TRP A 40 -34.96 9.69 1.81
N MET A 41 -34.01 10.03 0.93
CA MET A 41 -33.12 9.06 0.27
C MET A 41 -32.06 8.48 1.20
N SER A 42 -31.87 9.03 2.41
CA SER A 42 -30.93 8.46 3.39
C SER A 42 -31.47 7.16 4.03
N ASN A 43 -32.77 6.91 3.95
CA ASN A 43 -33.37 5.67 4.45
C ASN A 43 -33.17 4.52 3.43
N ILE A 44 -32.05 3.82 3.55
CA ILE A 44 -31.67 2.70 2.68
C ILE A 44 -32.64 1.50 2.71
N LYS A 45 -33.57 1.45 3.68
CA LYS A 45 -34.61 0.41 3.78
C LYS A 45 -35.94 0.80 3.11
N SER A 46 -36.02 2.00 2.52
CA SER A 46 -37.25 2.51 1.92
C SER A 46 -37.56 1.82 0.59
N ASN A 47 -38.78 1.29 0.44
CA ASN A 47 -39.28 0.79 -0.83
C ASN A 47 -39.34 1.91 -1.89
N GLU A 48 -39.70 3.13 -1.48
CA GLU A 48 -39.74 4.30 -2.38
C GLU A 48 -38.34 4.63 -2.94
N LEU A 49 -37.29 4.50 -2.12
CA LEU A 49 -35.90 4.68 -2.57
C LEU A 49 -35.49 3.55 -3.51
N ARG A 50 -35.84 2.30 -3.17
CA ARG A 50 -35.55 1.13 -3.99
C ARG A 50 -36.16 1.28 -5.39
N GLU A 51 -37.43 1.68 -5.47
CA GLU A 51 -38.14 1.94 -6.73
C GLU A 51 -37.50 3.07 -7.53
N TYR A 52 -37.10 4.16 -6.87
CA TYR A 52 -36.41 5.26 -7.53
C TYR A 52 -35.05 4.82 -8.12
N ILE A 53 -34.25 4.05 -7.36
CA ILE A 53 -32.97 3.50 -7.83
C ILE A 53 -33.19 2.55 -9.02
N ASP A 54 -34.20 1.68 -8.97
CA ASP A 54 -34.53 0.81 -10.10
C ASP A 54 -34.87 1.60 -11.36
N ALA A 55 -35.68 2.66 -11.23
CA ALA A 55 -36.03 3.53 -12.35
C ALA A 55 -34.80 4.26 -12.92
N GLN A 56 -33.85 4.70 -12.08
CA GLN A 56 -32.59 5.32 -12.52
C GLN A 56 -31.68 4.30 -13.22
N ASN A 57 -31.60 3.07 -12.72
CA ASN A 57 -30.83 1.98 -13.32
C ASN A 57 -31.39 1.58 -14.69
N GLU A 58 -32.71 1.48 -14.80
CA GLU A 58 -33.40 1.20 -16.06
C GLU A 58 -33.16 2.33 -17.08
N TYR A 59 -33.30 3.58 -16.66
CA TYR A 59 -33.02 4.74 -17.49
C TYR A 59 -31.60 4.75 -18.02
N THR A 60 -30.62 4.54 -17.13
CA THR A 60 -29.20 4.47 -17.49
C THR A 60 -28.97 3.35 -18.50
N SER A 61 -29.48 2.15 -18.23
CA SER A 61 -29.35 0.97 -19.11
C SER A 61 -29.91 1.24 -20.50
N LYS A 62 -31.06 1.90 -20.61
CA LYS A 62 -31.66 2.31 -21.88
C LYS A 62 -30.82 3.37 -22.59
N ARG A 63 -30.39 4.42 -21.87
CA ARG A 63 -29.59 5.54 -22.41
C ARG A 63 -28.26 5.07 -23.00
N VAL A 64 -27.59 4.10 -22.37
CA VAL A 64 -26.31 3.58 -22.85
C VAL A 64 -26.45 2.33 -23.71
N SER A 65 -27.66 1.89 -24.06
CA SER A 65 -27.89 0.62 -24.77
C SER A 65 -27.16 0.53 -26.11
N SER A 66 -27.13 1.62 -26.88
CA SER A 66 -26.41 1.73 -28.16
C SER A 66 -24.90 1.54 -28.04
N LEU A 67 -24.31 1.78 -26.85
CA LEU A 67 -22.88 1.57 -26.58
C LEU A 67 -22.54 0.10 -26.29
N LYS A 68 -23.49 -0.83 -26.33
CA LYS A 68 -23.22 -2.25 -26.04
C LYS A 68 -22.11 -2.85 -26.91
N PRO A 69 -22.03 -2.59 -28.24
CA PRO A 69 -20.91 -3.08 -29.06
C PRO A 69 -19.57 -2.50 -28.60
N LEU A 70 -19.52 -1.19 -28.34
CA LEU A 70 -18.31 -0.52 -27.85
C LEU A 70 -17.88 -1.08 -26.49
N ARG A 71 -18.79 -1.22 -25.52
CA ARG A 71 -18.48 -1.81 -24.21
C ARG A 71 -17.95 -3.23 -24.33
N LYS A 72 -18.54 -4.05 -25.21
CA LYS A 72 -18.05 -5.42 -25.48
C LYS A 72 -16.64 -5.39 -26.07
N HIS A 73 -16.38 -4.51 -27.03
CA HIS A 73 -15.07 -4.36 -27.64
C HIS A 73 -14.01 -3.90 -26.62
N LEU A 74 -14.32 -2.89 -25.80
CA LEU A 74 -13.44 -2.43 -24.72
C LEU A 74 -13.16 -3.53 -23.69
N PHE A 75 -14.19 -4.27 -23.27
CA PHE A 75 -14.03 -5.41 -22.37
C PHE A 75 -13.12 -6.49 -22.96
N SER A 76 -13.34 -6.88 -24.22
CA SER A 76 -12.48 -7.85 -24.90
C SER A 76 -11.04 -7.36 -25.05
N GLU A 77 -10.83 -6.08 -25.36
CA GLU A 77 -9.50 -5.45 -25.46
C GLU A 77 -8.76 -5.43 -24.11
N LEU A 78 -9.47 -5.16 -23.01
CA LEU A 78 -8.90 -5.22 -21.67
C LEU A 78 -8.56 -6.65 -21.28
N LYS A 79 -9.50 -7.58 -21.49
CA LYS A 79 -9.31 -8.99 -21.20
C LYS A 79 -8.14 -9.58 -21.98
N SER A 80 -8.01 -9.27 -23.27
CA SER A 80 -6.95 -9.81 -24.13
C SER A 80 -5.54 -9.35 -23.75
N ARG A 81 -5.40 -8.35 -22.86
CA ARG A 81 -4.12 -7.83 -22.38
C ARG A 81 -3.70 -8.42 -21.04
N ILE A 82 -4.61 -9.08 -20.32
CA ILE A 82 -4.41 -9.61 -18.98
C ILE A 82 -3.92 -11.05 -19.07
N GLN A 83 -2.85 -11.37 -18.36
CA GLN A 83 -2.46 -12.75 -18.10
C GLN A 83 -3.28 -13.25 -16.91
N GLU A 84 -4.24 -14.15 -17.14
CA GLU A 84 -5.11 -14.69 -16.09
C GLU A 84 -4.42 -15.75 -15.24
N THR A 85 -3.72 -16.70 -15.89
CA THR A 85 -2.86 -17.68 -15.19
C THR A 85 -1.51 -17.05 -14.87
N ASP A 86 -1.29 -16.75 -13.59
CA ASP A 86 -0.11 -16.04 -13.10
C ASP A 86 0.20 -16.44 -11.64
N MET A 87 1.38 -16.07 -11.14
CA MET A 87 1.82 -16.37 -9.77
C MET A 87 2.60 -15.20 -9.17
N SER A 88 2.37 -14.85 -7.90
CA SER A 88 3.22 -13.89 -7.21
C SER A 88 4.64 -14.42 -7.04
N VAL A 89 5.62 -13.53 -6.84
CA VAL A 89 6.97 -13.99 -6.49
C VAL A 89 6.95 -14.60 -5.08
N PRO A 90 7.51 -15.81 -4.88
CA PRO A 90 7.62 -16.40 -3.56
C PRO A 90 8.32 -15.47 -2.56
N THR A 91 7.69 -15.26 -1.40
CA THR A 91 8.21 -14.43 -0.32
C THR A 91 8.46 -15.31 0.88
N ARG A 92 9.70 -15.30 1.40
CA ARG A 92 10.05 -16.08 2.58
C ARG A 92 9.51 -15.38 3.82
N MET A 93 8.79 -16.14 4.64
CA MET A 93 8.43 -15.80 6.01
C MET A 93 8.80 -17.03 6.83
N ASP A 94 9.76 -16.84 7.73
CA ASP A 94 10.27 -17.89 8.61
C ASP A 94 10.68 -19.17 7.87
N GLY A 95 10.04 -20.28 8.22
CA GLY A 95 10.32 -21.61 7.70
C GLY A 95 9.71 -21.92 6.32
N TYR A 96 9.07 -20.96 5.65
CA TYR A 96 8.35 -21.22 4.40
C TYR A 96 8.49 -20.07 3.36
N TRP A 97 8.43 -20.46 2.09
CA TRP A 97 8.19 -19.57 0.95
C TRP A 97 6.68 -19.51 0.68
N TYR A 98 6.08 -18.32 0.67
CA TYR A 98 4.65 -18.10 0.41
C TYR A 98 4.41 -17.39 -0.92
N TYR A 99 3.36 -17.78 -1.63
CA TYR A 99 2.96 -17.17 -2.89
C TYR A 99 1.48 -17.41 -3.21
N VAL A 100 0.96 -16.61 -4.12
CA VAL A 100 -0.42 -16.71 -4.62
C VAL A 100 -0.39 -17.15 -6.08
N ARG A 101 -1.23 -18.10 -6.44
CA ARG A 101 -1.52 -18.46 -7.84
C ARG A 101 -2.87 -17.90 -8.27
N THR A 102 -2.98 -17.46 -9.51
CA THR A 102 -4.25 -17.22 -10.20
C THR A 102 -4.34 -18.15 -11.39
N GLU A 103 -5.56 -18.61 -11.70
CA GLU A 103 -5.81 -19.54 -12.80
C GLU A 103 -6.90 -18.96 -13.73
N GLU A 104 -6.73 -19.14 -15.03
CA GLU A 104 -7.70 -18.70 -16.03
C GLU A 104 -9.12 -19.20 -15.73
N GLY A 105 -10.09 -18.29 -15.81
CA GLY A 105 -11.50 -18.60 -15.53
C GLY A 105 -11.86 -18.74 -14.05
N LYS A 106 -10.89 -18.62 -13.12
CA LYS A 106 -11.15 -18.53 -11.67
C LYS A 106 -11.26 -17.07 -11.23
N GLN A 107 -11.96 -16.84 -10.11
CA GLN A 107 -12.21 -15.49 -9.60
C GLN A 107 -11.20 -15.05 -8.55
N TYR A 108 -10.63 -16.00 -7.80
CA TYR A 108 -9.79 -15.72 -6.65
C TYR A 108 -8.43 -16.41 -6.73
N GLY A 109 -7.44 -15.81 -6.08
CA GLY A 109 -6.12 -16.41 -5.92
C GLY A 109 -6.11 -17.56 -4.90
N VAL A 110 -5.21 -18.51 -5.11
CA VAL A 110 -4.95 -19.65 -4.22
C VAL A 110 -3.65 -19.39 -3.47
N GLN A 111 -3.70 -19.43 -2.13
CA GLN A 111 -2.55 -19.22 -1.26
C GLN A 111 -1.78 -20.54 -1.11
N CYS A 112 -0.51 -20.50 -1.47
CA CYS A 112 0.39 -21.64 -1.47
C CYS A 112 1.64 -21.35 -0.64
N ARG A 113 2.29 -22.42 -0.17
CA ARG A 113 3.61 -22.34 0.44
C ARG A 113 4.50 -23.54 0.12
N MET A 114 5.80 -23.38 0.32
CA MET A 114 6.80 -24.45 0.28
C MET A 114 7.78 -24.31 1.45
N LYS A 115 8.23 -25.42 2.03
CA LYS A 115 9.25 -25.37 3.11
C LYS A 115 10.58 -24.83 2.58
N ILE A 116 11.30 -24.05 3.38
CA ILE A 116 12.68 -23.64 3.05
C ILE A 116 13.62 -24.85 3.07
N LYS A 117 14.66 -24.82 2.23
CA LYS A 117 15.66 -25.90 2.17
C LYS A 117 16.66 -25.85 3.32
N SER A 118 16.98 -24.65 3.78
CA SER A 118 17.89 -24.36 4.90
C SER A 118 17.69 -22.92 5.37
N GLU A 119 18.29 -22.56 6.51
CA GLU A 119 18.23 -21.18 7.03
C GLU A 119 18.82 -20.14 6.06
N ASP A 120 19.77 -20.54 5.22
CA ASP A 120 20.41 -19.68 4.21
C ASP A 120 19.63 -19.64 2.87
N ASP A 121 18.47 -20.29 2.78
CA ASP A 121 17.62 -20.32 1.60
C ASP A 121 16.89 -18.98 1.41
N TRP A 122 17.60 -18.00 0.84
CA TRP A 122 17.10 -16.63 0.57
C TRP A 122 16.87 -16.35 -0.91
N ASN A 123 16.98 -17.36 -1.76
CA ASN A 123 16.67 -17.24 -3.19
C ASN A 123 15.31 -17.87 -3.45
N PRO A 124 14.33 -17.13 -4.02
CA PRO A 124 13.01 -17.68 -4.30
C PRO A 124 13.10 -18.98 -5.13
N PRO A 125 12.32 -20.03 -4.78
CA PRO A 125 12.27 -21.26 -5.55
C PRO A 125 11.77 -20.98 -6.97
N VAL A 126 12.29 -21.74 -7.95
CA VAL A 126 11.79 -21.74 -9.32
C VAL A 126 10.60 -22.68 -9.37
N ILE A 127 9.43 -22.12 -9.69
CA ILE A 127 8.15 -22.82 -9.69
C ILE A 127 7.53 -22.62 -11.07
N ASP A 128 6.94 -23.68 -11.64
CA ASP A 128 6.17 -23.55 -12.88
C ASP A 128 4.88 -22.76 -12.60
N GLU A 129 4.83 -21.53 -13.13
CA GLU A 129 3.67 -20.63 -13.01
C GLU A 129 2.41 -21.18 -13.70
N ARG A 130 2.55 -22.16 -14.60
CA ARG A 130 1.43 -22.75 -15.37
C ARG A 130 0.85 -24.00 -14.72
N ALA A 131 1.55 -24.60 -13.76
CA ALA A 131 1.03 -25.73 -13.00
C ALA A 131 -0.16 -25.29 -12.13
N HIS A 132 -1.17 -26.15 -12.01
CA HIS A 132 -2.29 -25.89 -11.09
C HIS A 132 -1.81 -25.96 -9.65
N ALA A 133 -2.50 -25.25 -8.76
CA ALA A 133 -2.21 -25.30 -7.33
C ALA A 133 -2.26 -26.74 -6.79
N GLY A 134 -1.26 -27.11 -5.99
CA GLY A 134 -1.13 -28.43 -5.38
C GLY A 134 -0.57 -29.52 -6.31
N GLN A 135 -0.16 -29.18 -7.54
CA GLN A 135 0.51 -30.12 -8.46
C GLN A 135 2.03 -29.99 -8.45
N THR A 136 2.57 -28.90 -7.89
CA THR A 136 4.02 -28.72 -7.78
C THR A 136 4.55 -29.59 -6.63
N PRO A 137 5.65 -30.35 -6.82
CA PRO A 137 6.23 -31.12 -5.72
C PRO A 137 6.55 -30.23 -4.50
N CYS A 138 6.21 -30.72 -3.31
CA CYS A 138 6.38 -30.02 -2.02
C CYS A 138 5.58 -28.72 -1.84
N GLU A 139 4.66 -28.39 -2.75
CA GLU A 139 3.72 -27.29 -2.58
C GLU A 139 2.57 -27.68 -1.66
N GLU A 140 2.30 -26.84 -0.66
CA GLU A 140 1.13 -26.94 0.20
C GLU A 140 0.14 -25.82 -0.15
N VAL A 141 -1.10 -26.17 -0.46
CA VAL A 141 -2.20 -25.20 -0.60
C VAL A 141 -2.77 -24.94 0.79
N ILE A 142 -2.61 -23.71 1.30
CA ILE A 142 -3.06 -23.33 2.65
C ILE A 142 -4.43 -22.67 2.66
N PHE A 143 -4.82 -22.02 1.55
CA PHE A 143 -6.13 -21.38 1.41
C PHE A 143 -6.54 -21.24 -0.06
N ASP A 144 -7.61 -21.94 -0.48
CA ASP A 144 -8.19 -21.80 -1.82
C ASP A 144 -9.49 -20.97 -1.75
N ALA A 145 -9.37 -19.68 -2.02
CA ALA A 145 -10.50 -18.75 -1.97
C ALA A 145 -11.65 -19.13 -2.93
N ASN A 146 -11.38 -19.88 -4.01
CA ASN A 146 -12.44 -20.34 -4.91
C ASN A 146 -13.30 -21.43 -4.27
N ILE A 147 -12.68 -22.32 -3.48
CA ILE A 147 -13.41 -23.33 -2.70
C ILE A 147 -14.15 -22.66 -1.54
N GLU A 148 -13.50 -21.74 -0.83
CA GLU A 148 -14.10 -21.04 0.32
C GLU A 148 -15.31 -20.20 -0.07
N ALA A 149 -15.24 -19.48 -1.19
CA ALA A 149 -16.35 -18.68 -1.69
C ALA A 149 -17.62 -19.50 -1.97
N ASN A 150 -17.48 -20.79 -2.34
CA ASN A 150 -18.64 -21.65 -2.62
C ASN A 150 -19.51 -21.91 -1.38
N ARG A 151 -18.97 -21.76 -0.17
CA ARG A 151 -19.73 -21.87 1.09
C ARG A 151 -20.84 -20.82 1.19
N PHE A 152 -20.75 -19.74 0.41
CA PHE A 152 -21.69 -18.63 0.39
C PHE A 152 -22.62 -18.66 -0.83
N ASN A 153 -22.72 -19.80 -1.55
CA ASN A 153 -23.70 -20.06 -2.61
C ASN A 153 -23.74 -18.99 -3.72
N GLY A 154 -22.58 -18.47 -4.13
CA GLY A 154 -22.49 -17.42 -5.16
C GLY A 154 -22.85 -16.01 -4.67
N GLY A 155 -22.96 -15.81 -3.35
CA GLY A 155 -23.00 -14.49 -2.72
C GLY A 155 -21.67 -13.74 -2.79
N PHE A 156 -21.61 -12.60 -2.11
CA PHE A 156 -20.37 -11.83 -1.97
C PHE A 156 -19.35 -12.63 -1.13
N PHE A 157 -18.07 -12.53 -1.49
CA PHE A 157 -16.97 -13.12 -0.74
C PHE A 157 -15.74 -12.22 -0.86
N GLN A 158 -15.17 -11.86 0.29
CA GLN A 158 -13.90 -11.15 0.38
C GLN A 158 -13.08 -11.72 1.53
N LEU A 159 -11.81 -12.03 1.23
CA LEU A 159 -10.80 -12.29 2.25
C LEU A 159 -10.36 -10.94 2.84
N GLY A 160 -10.47 -10.77 4.15
CA GLY A 160 -10.09 -9.54 4.86
C GLY A 160 -8.62 -9.52 5.23
N GLY A 161 -8.25 -10.33 6.22
CA GLY A 161 -6.88 -10.50 6.69
C GLY A 161 -6.52 -11.97 6.83
N MET A 162 -5.23 -12.27 6.76
CA MET A 162 -4.67 -13.60 6.98
C MET A 162 -3.35 -13.45 7.75
N ASP A 163 -3.18 -14.28 8.76
CA ASP A 163 -2.00 -14.28 9.62
C ASP A 163 -1.60 -15.71 9.96
N ILE A 164 -0.31 -15.99 10.15
CA ILE A 164 0.23 -17.35 10.32
C ILE A 164 1.21 -17.35 11.48
N SER A 165 1.13 -18.36 12.36
CA SER A 165 2.07 -18.52 13.46
C SER A 165 3.49 -18.77 12.94
N LEU A 166 4.51 -18.40 13.73
CA LEU A 166 5.93 -18.50 13.38
C LEU A 166 6.37 -19.92 13.00
N ASP A 167 5.75 -20.93 13.62
CA ASP A 167 5.99 -22.35 13.31
C ASP A 167 5.28 -22.83 12.03
N GLY A 168 4.45 -21.99 11.43
CA GLY A 168 3.62 -22.27 10.26
C GLY A 168 2.46 -23.23 10.53
N LYS A 169 2.11 -23.52 11.78
CA LYS A 169 1.11 -24.54 12.11
C LYS A 169 -0.30 -24.01 12.22
N ARG A 170 -0.48 -22.73 12.52
CA ARG A 170 -1.80 -22.10 12.66
C ARG A 170 -1.95 -20.93 11.74
N MET A 171 -3.16 -20.77 11.21
CA MET A 171 -3.53 -19.64 10.37
C MET A 171 -4.83 -19.03 10.87
N LEU A 172 -4.81 -17.72 11.08
CA LEU A 172 -5.98 -16.89 11.31
C LEU A 172 -6.41 -16.28 9.96
N PHE A 173 -7.70 -16.30 9.63
CA PHE A 173 -8.19 -15.66 8.41
C PHE A 173 -9.60 -15.09 8.60
N GLY A 174 -9.86 -13.93 7.99
CA GLY A 174 -11.14 -13.21 8.08
C GLY A 174 -11.91 -13.22 6.77
N VAL A 175 -13.23 -13.43 6.82
CA VAL A 175 -14.11 -13.44 5.64
C VAL A 175 -15.27 -12.45 5.80
N ASP A 176 -15.48 -11.61 4.79
CA ASP A 176 -16.70 -10.82 4.60
C ASP A 176 -17.57 -11.48 3.52
N SER A 177 -18.81 -11.79 3.86
CA SER A 177 -19.79 -12.43 2.97
C SER A 177 -20.95 -11.49 2.56
N LYS A 178 -20.89 -10.23 2.97
CA LYS A 178 -21.96 -9.23 2.81
C LYS A 178 -21.50 -7.97 2.08
N GLY A 179 -20.20 -7.69 2.04
CA GLY A 179 -19.63 -6.49 1.44
C GLY A 179 -19.82 -5.26 2.33
N ASP A 180 -19.88 -5.49 3.65
CA ASP A 180 -20.03 -4.43 4.65
C ASP A 180 -18.78 -4.24 5.51
N GLU A 181 -17.66 -4.86 5.11
CA GLU A 181 -16.33 -4.72 5.73
C GLU A 181 -16.27 -5.18 7.19
N ARG A 182 -17.19 -6.08 7.57
CA ARG A 182 -17.18 -6.78 8.86
C ARG A 182 -16.84 -8.24 8.62
N PHE A 183 -15.79 -8.70 9.27
CA PHE A 183 -15.18 -9.98 9.00
C PHE A 183 -15.49 -10.97 10.12
N ASP A 184 -15.84 -12.20 9.72
CA ASP A 184 -15.82 -13.34 10.61
C ASP A 184 -14.43 -14.00 10.50
N PHE A 185 -13.69 -14.02 11.61
CA PHE A 185 -12.36 -14.59 11.70
C PHE A 185 -12.38 -16.01 12.23
N TYR A 186 -11.62 -16.88 11.58
CA TYR A 186 -11.51 -18.31 11.85
C TYR A 186 -10.06 -18.72 12.02
N ILE A 187 -9.83 -19.82 12.73
CA ILE A 187 -8.50 -20.39 12.94
C ILE A 187 -8.42 -21.77 12.30
N ARG A 188 -7.37 -22.00 11.51
CA ARG A 188 -6.98 -23.32 11.00
C ARG A 188 -5.73 -23.82 11.67
N ASP A 189 -5.70 -25.12 11.92
CA ASP A 189 -4.54 -25.86 12.38
C ASP A 189 -4.14 -26.88 11.30
N PHE A 190 -2.89 -26.78 10.83
CA PHE A 190 -2.31 -27.66 9.81
C PHE A 190 -1.65 -28.92 10.41
N CYS A 191 -1.65 -29.07 11.73
CA CYS A 191 -1.01 -30.19 12.44
C CYS A 191 -1.96 -31.27 12.95
N ALA A 192 -3.25 -31.20 12.65
CA ALA A 192 -4.16 -32.31 12.89
C ALA A 192 -3.78 -33.51 12.01
N ASP A 193 -3.10 -34.50 12.59
CA ASP A 193 -2.71 -35.80 12.02
C ASP A 193 -1.68 -35.82 10.86
N LYS A 194 -0.53 -35.13 11.01
CA LYS A 194 0.68 -35.47 10.21
C LYS A 194 1.72 -36.21 11.07
N SER A 195 1.51 -37.51 11.29
CA SER A 195 2.50 -38.46 11.83
C SER A 195 3.53 -38.88 10.76
N GLY A 196 4.11 -37.90 10.07
CA GLY A 196 5.15 -38.13 9.07
C GLY A 196 5.89 -36.83 8.79
N ASP A 197 7.15 -36.77 9.21
CA ASP A 197 8.10 -35.76 8.73
C ASP A 197 8.11 -35.81 7.20
N PHE A 198 7.71 -34.71 6.56
CA PHE A 198 7.96 -34.51 5.13
C PHE A 198 9.46 -34.22 4.96
N ASP A 199 10.24 -35.27 4.69
CA ASP A 199 11.66 -35.14 4.34
C ASP A 199 11.80 -34.53 2.95
N CYS A 200 11.99 -33.21 2.91
CA CYS A 200 12.21 -32.43 1.70
C CYS A 200 13.69 -32.42 1.26
N LYS A 201 14.57 -33.23 1.87
CA LYS A 201 16.01 -33.22 1.53
C LYS A 201 16.37 -34.01 0.28
N ASN A 202 15.53 -34.96 -0.12
CA ASN A 202 15.76 -35.76 -1.33
C ASN A 202 14.55 -35.58 -2.25
N GLY A 203 14.75 -35.00 -3.43
CA GLY A 203 13.71 -34.79 -4.45
C GLY A 203 13.23 -36.09 -5.11
N GLU A 204 12.98 -37.13 -4.32
CA GLU A 204 12.42 -38.40 -4.73
C GLU A 204 11.10 -38.61 -4.00
N ASN A 205 10.05 -38.90 -4.76
CA ASN A 205 8.76 -39.29 -4.21
C ASN A 205 8.96 -40.49 -3.28
N ILE A 206 8.64 -40.35 -2.00
CA ILE A 206 8.39 -41.52 -1.16
C ILE A 206 7.21 -42.24 -1.81
N GLU A 207 7.43 -43.48 -2.25
CA GLU A 207 6.39 -44.30 -2.87
C GLU A 207 5.13 -44.31 -1.99
N GLU A 208 4.04 -43.79 -2.56
CA GLU A 208 2.70 -43.74 -1.98
C GLU A 208 2.18 -45.16 -1.74
N ASN A 209 2.45 -45.73 -0.57
CA ASN A 209 1.68 -46.86 -0.08
C ASN A 209 0.41 -46.35 0.61
N GLY A 210 -0.59 -45.95 -0.19
CA GLY A 210 -1.96 -45.77 0.28
C GLY A 210 -2.76 -44.64 -0.37
N SER A 211 -3.69 -45.00 -1.27
CA SER A 211 -4.82 -44.21 -1.78
C SER A 211 -4.54 -43.18 -2.91
N GLU A 212 -4.16 -43.66 -4.09
CA GLU A 212 -4.48 -42.99 -5.37
C GLU A 212 -6.02 -42.94 -5.59
N SER A 213 -6.74 -41.92 -5.10
CA SER A 213 -8.10 -41.62 -5.62
C SER A 213 -8.77 -40.30 -5.16
N ALA A 214 -8.29 -39.62 -4.12
CA ALA A 214 -8.97 -38.41 -3.64
C ALA A 214 -8.81 -37.22 -4.61
N ASP A 215 -9.92 -36.62 -5.03
CA ASP A 215 -9.90 -35.41 -5.85
C ASP A 215 -9.25 -34.23 -5.12
N TYR A 216 -8.87 -33.18 -5.86
CA TYR A 216 -8.18 -32.00 -5.30
C TYR A 216 -8.92 -31.36 -4.11
N ASN A 217 -10.25 -31.23 -4.16
CA ASN A 217 -11.01 -30.61 -3.08
C ASN A 217 -10.97 -31.48 -1.82
N THR A 218 -11.05 -32.81 -1.99
CA THR A 218 -10.92 -33.75 -0.89
C THR A 218 -9.55 -33.67 -0.24
N ARG A 219 -8.46 -33.61 -1.03
CA ARG A 219 -7.10 -33.44 -0.50
C ARG A 219 -6.91 -32.11 0.22
N TYR A 220 -7.40 -31.00 -0.35
CA TYR A 220 -7.37 -29.69 0.28
C TYR A 220 -8.13 -29.68 1.62
N ASN A 221 -9.37 -30.16 1.65
CA ASN A 221 -10.20 -30.16 2.86
C ASN A 221 -9.64 -31.05 3.97
N ASN A 222 -8.86 -32.09 3.62
CA ASN A 222 -8.21 -32.98 4.59
C ASN A 222 -6.85 -32.47 5.08
N SER A 223 -6.35 -31.34 4.55
CA SER A 223 -5.00 -30.83 4.87
C SER A 223 -4.92 -29.95 6.12
N PHE A 224 -6.07 -29.64 6.72
CA PHE A 224 -6.18 -28.82 7.92
C PHE A 224 -7.46 -29.15 8.71
N VAL A 225 -7.51 -28.71 9.96
CA VAL A 225 -8.73 -28.63 10.75
C VAL A 225 -9.05 -27.16 11.00
N THR A 226 -10.28 -26.73 10.70
CA THR A 226 -10.77 -25.43 11.16
C THR A 226 -11.27 -25.60 12.59
N LEU A 227 -10.70 -24.84 13.53
CA LEU A 227 -11.07 -24.88 14.94
C LEU A 227 -12.50 -24.34 15.13
N SER A 228 -13.10 -24.63 16.30
CA SER A 228 -14.42 -24.11 16.66
C SER A 228 -14.45 -22.59 16.88
N ASP A 229 -13.28 -22.01 17.12
CA ASP A 229 -13.06 -20.58 17.33
C ASP A 229 -13.55 -19.77 16.12
N CYS A 230 -14.46 -18.83 16.37
CA CYS A 230 -15.01 -17.94 15.36
C CYS A 230 -15.36 -16.59 15.98
N ILE A 231 -14.61 -15.55 15.61
CA ILE A 231 -14.79 -14.18 16.11
C ILE A 231 -15.53 -13.38 15.04
N LYS A 232 -16.77 -12.98 15.32
CA LYS A 232 -17.71 -12.51 14.28
C LYS A 232 -17.81 -11.00 14.18
N GLY A 233 -17.98 -10.51 12.95
CA GLY A 233 -18.34 -9.13 12.65
C GLY A 233 -17.34 -8.08 13.15
N ILE A 234 -16.06 -8.41 13.16
CA ILE A 234 -14.97 -7.54 13.63
C ILE A 234 -14.27 -6.83 12.47
N SER A 235 -13.45 -5.83 12.77
CA SER A 235 -12.73 -5.05 11.76
C SER A 235 -11.39 -5.70 11.36
N SER A 236 -10.60 -6.13 12.34
CA SER A 236 -9.29 -6.77 12.13
C SER A 236 -8.91 -7.65 13.31
N ALA A 237 -7.97 -8.56 13.08
CA ALA A 237 -7.37 -9.40 14.11
C ALA A 237 -5.93 -9.78 13.73
N LEU A 238 -5.10 -10.06 14.73
CA LEU A 238 -3.75 -10.60 14.60
C LEU A 238 -3.62 -11.89 15.41
N LEU A 239 -2.82 -12.83 14.93
CA LEU A 239 -2.43 -14.05 15.61
C LEU A 239 -1.03 -13.86 16.21
N THR A 240 -0.82 -14.22 17.47
CA THR A 240 0.53 -14.12 18.05
C THR A 240 1.48 -15.14 17.42
N PRO A 241 2.80 -14.89 17.38
CA PRO A 241 3.78 -15.78 16.72
C PRO A 241 3.76 -17.21 17.25
N ASP A 242 3.45 -17.40 18.53
CA ASP A 242 3.31 -18.72 19.16
C ASP A 242 1.99 -19.44 18.82
N GLY A 243 1.10 -18.78 18.08
CA GLY A 243 -0.20 -19.29 17.64
C GLY A 243 -1.22 -19.46 18.76
N LYS A 244 -1.00 -18.92 19.97
CA LYS A 244 -1.85 -19.18 21.15
C LYS A 244 -2.86 -18.09 21.46
N TRP A 245 -2.66 -16.88 20.96
CA TRP A 245 -3.50 -15.74 21.26
C TRP A 245 -3.92 -15.01 19.99
N VAL A 246 -5.14 -14.48 19.99
CA VAL A 246 -5.63 -13.57 18.97
C VAL A 246 -5.99 -12.24 19.63
N PHE A 247 -5.50 -11.13 19.09
CA PHE A 247 -5.98 -9.80 19.47
C PHE A 247 -6.83 -9.25 18.34
N TYR A 248 -8.02 -8.74 18.65
CA TYR A 248 -8.97 -8.32 17.64
C TYR A 248 -9.71 -7.04 18.00
N VAL A 249 -10.23 -6.37 16.97
CA VAL A 249 -10.84 -5.04 17.10
C VAL A 249 -12.33 -5.07 16.74
N THR A 250 -13.18 -4.71 17.71
CA THR A 250 -14.63 -4.62 17.51
C THR A 250 -15.07 -3.23 17.06
N LEU A 251 -16.27 -3.16 16.51
CA LEU A 251 -16.88 -1.97 15.92
C LEU A 251 -18.01 -1.44 16.80
N ASP A 252 -18.18 -0.11 16.86
CA ASP A 252 -19.35 0.51 17.48
C ASP A 252 -20.55 0.60 16.50
N SER A 253 -21.63 1.26 16.92
CA SER A 253 -22.85 1.41 16.13
C SER A 253 -22.67 2.25 14.85
N ALA A 254 -21.61 3.06 14.77
CA ALA A 254 -21.20 3.83 13.61
C ALA A 254 -20.19 3.08 12.73
N TRP A 255 -19.93 1.81 13.04
CA TRP A 255 -18.94 0.95 12.38
C TRP A 255 -17.51 1.49 12.53
N ARG A 256 -17.23 2.18 13.63
CA ARG A 256 -15.88 2.64 13.98
C ARG A 256 -15.16 1.59 14.84
N PRO A 257 -13.92 1.20 14.50
CA PRO A 257 -13.07 0.36 15.35
C PRO A 257 -12.70 1.09 16.65
N TYR A 258 -13.05 0.52 17.81
CA TYR A 258 -12.91 1.24 19.10
C TYR A 258 -12.51 0.42 20.33
N GLN A 259 -12.65 -0.92 20.31
CA GLN A 259 -12.19 -1.78 21.42
C GLN A 259 -11.26 -2.86 20.91
N VAL A 260 -10.31 -3.25 21.76
CA VAL A 260 -9.45 -4.41 21.53
C VAL A 260 -9.77 -5.48 22.56
N PHE A 261 -9.93 -6.71 22.08
CA PHE A 261 -10.11 -7.91 22.89
C PHE A 261 -8.95 -8.87 22.70
N ARG A 262 -8.69 -9.68 23.72
CA ARG A 262 -7.73 -10.78 23.72
C ARG A 262 -8.46 -12.10 23.84
N HIS A 263 -8.22 -12.97 22.88
CA HIS A 263 -8.77 -14.32 22.77
C HIS A 263 -7.67 -15.36 22.94
N LYS A 264 -7.94 -16.42 23.71
CA LYS A 264 -7.07 -17.59 23.84
C LYS A 264 -7.54 -18.68 22.90
N VAL A 265 -6.68 -19.09 21.97
CA VAL A 265 -7.02 -20.08 20.95
C VAL A 265 -7.45 -21.41 21.58
N GLY A 266 -8.57 -21.95 21.10
CA GLY A 266 -9.19 -23.19 21.56
C GLY A 266 -10.17 -22.99 22.74
N THR A 267 -10.52 -21.74 23.07
CA THR A 267 -11.47 -21.42 24.15
C THR A 267 -12.73 -20.75 23.63
N SER A 268 -13.79 -20.69 24.43
CA SER A 268 -15.01 -19.97 24.03
C SER A 268 -14.73 -18.47 23.92
N VAL A 269 -15.14 -17.85 22.80
CA VAL A 269 -15.05 -16.39 22.56
C VAL A 269 -15.79 -15.55 23.60
N GLU A 270 -16.77 -16.14 24.31
CA GLU A 270 -17.48 -15.49 25.43
C GLU A 270 -16.56 -15.22 26.64
N ASN A 271 -15.39 -15.87 26.70
CA ASN A 271 -14.39 -15.67 27.76
C ASN A 271 -13.33 -14.63 27.39
N ASP A 272 -13.43 -14.00 26.21
CA ASP A 272 -12.44 -13.04 25.74
C ASP A 272 -12.40 -11.80 26.62
N VAL A 273 -11.19 -11.27 26.83
CA VAL A 273 -10.97 -10.15 27.74
C VAL A 273 -10.82 -8.86 26.93
N LYS A 274 -11.65 -7.85 27.21
CA LYS A 274 -11.43 -6.49 26.68
C LYS A 274 -10.18 -5.91 27.32
N VAL A 275 -9.16 -5.62 26.49
CA VAL A 275 -7.86 -5.09 26.93
C VAL A 275 -7.72 -3.59 26.68
N PHE A 276 -8.54 -3.00 25.80
CA PHE A 276 -8.52 -1.57 25.51
C PHE A 276 -9.86 -1.08 24.95
N GLU A 277 -10.17 0.20 25.17
CA GLU A 277 -11.34 0.89 24.65
C GLU A 277 -11.04 2.39 24.48
N ASP A 278 -11.38 2.96 23.32
CA ASP A 278 -11.35 4.41 23.08
C ASP A 278 -12.77 4.94 22.78
N LEU A 279 -13.32 5.66 23.77
CA LEU A 279 -14.65 6.27 23.71
C LEU A 279 -14.66 7.60 22.94
N ASP A 280 -13.49 8.14 22.59
CA ASP A 280 -13.41 9.33 21.76
C ASP A 280 -13.72 8.98 20.30
N GLU A 281 -14.91 9.34 19.83
CA GLU A 281 -15.40 9.01 18.49
C GLU A 281 -14.54 9.58 17.34
N ARG A 282 -13.59 10.47 17.64
CA ARG A 282 -12.60 10.97 16.67
C ARG A 282 -11.51 9.93 16.36
N PHE A 283 -11.34 8.93 17.22
CA PHE A 283 -10.22 7.99 17.18
C PHE A 283 -10.64 6.63 16.61
N PHE A 284 -9.81 6.08 15.74
CA PHE A 284 -9.90 4.72 15.22
C PHE A 284 -8.84 3.88 15.91
N VAL A 285 -9.23 2.71 16.39
CA VAL A 285 -8.36 1.76 17.07
C VAL A 285 -7.89 0.67 16.12
N SER A 286 -6.61 0.35 16.17
CA SER A 286 -5.99 -0.76 15.44
C SER A 286 -5.07 -1.53 16.36
N VAL A 287 -4.85 -2.81 16.05
CA VAL A 287 -3.93 -3.69 16.78
C VAL A 287 -3.06 -4.44 15.79
N TYR A 288 -1.75 -4.48 16.03
CA TYR A 288 -0.75 -5.11 15.16
C TYR A 288 0.48 -5.54 15.97
N GLU A 289 1.38 -6.29 15.35
CA GLU A 289 2.64 -6.72 15.98
C GLU A 289 3.79 -5.74 15.70
N SER A 290 4.70 -5.59 16.66
CA SER A 290 5.93 -4.82 16.46
C SER A 290 6.83 -5.47 15.40
N PHE A 291 7.60 -4.66 14.70
CA PHE A 291 8.45 -5.13 13.59
C PHE A 291 9.50 -6.21 13.98
N ASP A 292 9.89 -6.26 15.26
CA ASP A 292 10.79 -7.26 15.82
C ASP A 292 10.08 -8.48 16.43
N GLU A 293 8.76 -8.59 16.24
CA GLU A 293 7.89 -9.70 16.67
C GLU A 293 7.89 -9.96 18.19
N ARG A 294 8.19 -8.91 18.99
CA ARG A 294 8.31 -9.01 20.46
C ARG A 294 7.15 -8.41 21.21
N SER A 295 6.29 -7.65 20.55
CA SER A 295 5.26 -6.85 21.21
C SER A 295 3.98 -6.77 20.39
N VAL A 296 2.84 -6.73 21.08
CA VAL A 296 1.57 -6.28 20.50
C VAL A 296 1.44 -4.78 20.70
N ILE A 297 1.07 -4.08 19.65
CA ILE A 297 0.89 -2.64 19.62
C ILE A 297 -0.60 -2.33 19.40
N ILE A 298 -1.13 -1.44 20.23
CA ILE A 298 -2.42 -0.79 19.98
C ILE A 298 -2.13 0.65 19.54
N ASN A 299 -2.61 1.02 18.37
CA ASN A 299 -2.64 2.40 17.92
C ASN A 299 -4.08 2.91 17.94
N SER A 300 -4.34 3.91 18.76
CA SER A 300 -5.58 4.71 18.73
C SER A 300 -5.25 6.07 18.15
N SER A 301 -5.80 6.39 16.97
CA SER A 301 -5.45 7.62 16.26
C SER A 301 -6.66 8.33 15.66
N SER A 302 -6.64 9.65 15.72
CA SER A 302 -7.52 10.52 14.93
C SER A 302 -6.75 11.08 13.74
N LYS A 303 -7.37 11.97 12.96
CA LYS A 303 -6.70 12.67 11.84
C LYS A 303 -5.52 13.57 12.24
N THR A 304 -5.31 13.82 13.52
CA THR A 304 -4.30 14.79 13.99
C THR A 304 -3.60 14.36 15.27
N THR A 305 -3.95 13.22 15.87
CA THR A 305 -3.42 12.83 17.18
C THR A 305 -3.28 11.33 17.26
N SER A 306 -2.11 10.84 17.67
CA SER A 306 -1.83 9.43 17.90
C SER A 306 -1.73 9.07 19.38
N ARG A 307 -2.04 7.82 19.72
CA ARG A 307 -1.81 7.19 21.02
C ARG A 307 -1.33 5.76 20.76
N VAL A 308 -0.12 5.43 21.22
CA VAL A 308 0.48 4.11 21.00
C VAL A 308 0.70 3.43 22.33
N LEU A 309 0.10 2.25 22.48
CA LEU A 309 0.28 1.38 23.63
C LEU A 309 0.97 0.08 23.21
N MET A 310 1.75 -0.49 24.12
CA MET A 310 2.55 -1.68 23.87
C MET A 310 2.34 -2.71 24.98
N LEU A 311 2.30 -3.99 24.60
CA LEU A 311 2.32 -5.15 25.48
C LEU A 311 3.39 -6.14 25.00
N PRO A 312 4.37 -6.54 25.83
CA PRO A 312 5.32 -7.58 25.45
C PRO A 312 4.66 -8.95 25.24
N LEU A 313 4.99 -9.62 24.13
CA LEU A 313 4.48 -10.95 23.78
C LEU A 313 4.94 -12.05 24.74
N SER A 314 6.02 -11.81 25.50
CA SER A 314 6.45 -12.71 26.59
C SER A 314 5.46 -12.76 27.75
N THR A 315 4.56 -11.79 27.85
CA THR A 315 3.53 -11.66 28.89
C THR A 315 2.19 -11.28 28.25
N PRO A 316 1.61 -12.15 27.39
CA PRO A 316 0.45 -11.80 26.58
C PRO A 316 -0.81 -11.54 27.43
N GLU A 317 -0.81 -11.99 28.69
CA GLU A 317 -1.88 -11.75 29.65
C GLU A 317 -1.77 -10.41 30.42
N GLY A 318 -0.64 -9.71 30.28
CA GLY A 318 -0.38 -8.45 30.98
C GLY A 318 -1.18 -7.25 30.46
N ASP A 319 -0.88 -6.08 31.02
CA ASP A 319 -1.52 -4.81 30.69
C ASP A 319 -0.76 -4.02 29.63
N PHE A 320 -1.50 -3.39 28.71
CA PHE A 320 -0.95 -2.44 27.74
C PHE A 320 -0.44 -1.18 28.44
N ARG A 321 0.72 -0.69 28.01
CA ARG A 321 1.34 0.54 28.55
C ARG A 321 1.53 1.57 27.47
N MET A 322 1.21 2.82 27.78
CA MET A 322 1.45 3.96 26.88
C MET A 322 2.95 4.13 26.64
N VAL A 323 3.37 4.19 25.37
CA VAL A 323 4.78 4.28 25.00
C VAL A 323 5.28 5.74 25.07
N LEU A 324 4.51 6.66 24.48
CA LEU A 324 4.79 8.10 24.43
C LEU A 324 3.63 8.88 25.02
N LYS A 325 3.92 9.99 25.72
CA LYS A 325 2.86 10.88 26.22
C LYS A 325 2.13 11.50 25.01
N PRO A 326 0.81 11.30 24.88
CA PRO A 326 0.07 11.85 23.77
C PRO A 326 0.00 13.38 23.86
N ILE A 327 0.10 14.04 22.71
CA ILE A 327 0.00 15.49 22.57
C ILE A 327 -1.09 15.77 21.54
N GLU A 328 -2.04 16.65 21.87
CA GLU A 328 -3.10 17.03 20.94
C GLU A 328 -2.53 17.73 19.69
N ASN A 329 -3.07 17.38 18.52
CA ASN A 329 -2.58 17.82 17.21
C ASN A 329 -1.14 17.36 16.87
N VAL A 330 -0.69 16.26 17.48
CA VAL A 330 0.58 15.59 17.13
C VAL A 330 0.32 14.16 16.69
N GLU A 331 0.70 13.88 15.46
CA GLU A 331 0.71 12.55 14.89
C GLU A 331 2.09 11.94 15.09
N TYR A 332 2.09 10.67 15.46
CA TYR A 332 3.30 9.88 15.55
C TYR A 332 3.02 8.39 15.34
N ASP A 333 4.06 7.69 14.91
CA ASP A 333 4.13 6.24 14.86
C ASP A 333 5.41 5.76 15.54
N VAL A 334 5.37 4.55 16.10
CA VAL A 334 6.49 3.97 16.85
C VAL A 334 6.85 2.61 16.30
N SER A 335 8.14 2.44 16.00
CA SER A 335 8.72 1.14 15.67
C SER A 335 9.80 0.76 16.69
N PHE A 336 9.80 -0.50 17.11
CA PHE A 336 10.82 -1.07 17.99
C PHE A 336 11.78 -1.92 17.18
N ALA A 337 13.07 -1.79 17.48
CA ALA A 337 14.11 -2.64 16.91
C ALA A 337 15.33 -2.69 17.84
N CYS A 338 16.35 -3.45 17.47
CA CYS A 338 17.64 -3.44 18.15
C CYS A 338 18.80 -3.24 17.19
N PHE A 339 19.95 -2.82 17.71
CA PHE A 339 21.24 -3.08 17.11
C PHE A 339 21.86 -4.29 17.79
N GLU A 340 21.86 -5.40 17.07
CA GLU A 340 22.33 -6.69 17.51
C GLU A 340 23.82 -6.66 17.81
N ASN A 341 24.20 -7.18 18.97
CA ASN A 341 25.59 -7.31 19.41
C ASN A 341 26.42 -6.00 19.38
N ALA A 342 25.77 -4.84 19.35
CA ALA A 342 26.43 -3.54 19.14
C ALA A 342 26.79 -2.82 20.45
N GLY A 343 26.27 -3.27 21.59
CA GLY A 343 26.49 -2.71 22.92
C GLY A 343 27.80 -3.18 23.57
N GLN A 344 27.99 -2.77 24.83
CA GLN A 344 29.11 -3.23 25.64
C GLN A 344 29.02 -4.76 25.84
N ASP A 345 30.16 -5.45 25.77
CA ASP A 345 30.29 -6.90 25.90
C ASP A 345 29.45 -7.70 24.87
N GLY A 346 29.14 -7.11 23.72
CA GLY A 346 28.35 -7.76 22.68
C GLY A 346 26.85 -7.87 23.01
N LYS A 347 26.34 -7.07 23.96
CA LYS A 347 24.89 -6.98 24.22
C LYS A 347 24.18 -6.21 23.12
N ASP A 348 22.89 -6.46 22.94
CA ASP A 348 22.06 -5.66 22.03
C ASP A 348 21.85 -4.23 22.53
N ILE A 349 21.66 -3.30 21.60
CA ILE A 349 21.19 -1.94 21.88
C ILE A 349 19.70 -1.88 21.50
N PRO A 350 18.77 -1.92 22.46
CA PRO A 350 17.34 -1.72 22.17
C PRO A 350 17.06 -0.26 21.78
N LEU A 351 16.28 -0.09 20.71
CA LEU A 351 15.95 1.20 20.12
C LEU A 351 14.45 1.35 19.92
N MET A 352 14.00 2.60 20.03
CA MET A 352 12.67 3.01 19.60
C MET A 352 12.82 4.10 18.55
N PHE A 353 12.19 3.90 17.40
CA PHE A 353 12.11 4.86 16.30
C PHE A 353 10.76 5.54 16.36
N VAL A 354 10.75 6.88 16.35
CA VAL A 354 9.53 7.67 16.45
C VAL A 354 9.46 8.58 15.23
N SER A 355 8.53 8.28 14.32
CA SER A 355 8.15 9.21 13.25
C SER A 355 7.09 10.14 13.80
N HIS A 356 7.26 11.46 13.70
CA HIS A 356 6.28 12.40 14.26
C HIS A 356 6.31 13.79 13.61
N ASN A 357 5.19 14.52 13.73
CA ASN A 357 5.06 15.87 13.18
C ASN A 357 5.27 17.01 14.21
N LEU A 358 5.49 16.70 15.50
CA LEU A 358 5.66 17.71 16.58
C LEU A 358 6.68 18.82 16.27
N LYS A 359 7.84 18.45 15.71
CA LYS A 359 8.94 19.37 15.40
C LYS A 359 9.08 19.67 13.91
N ASN A 360 8.27 19.05 13.07
CA ASN A 360 8.27 19.35 11.64
C ASN A 360 6.94 18.89 11.02
N PRO A 361 6.19 19.77 10.33
CA PRO A 361 4.93 19.40 9.72
C PRO A 361 5.07 18.30 8.65
N ASN A 362 6.22 18.22 7.98
CA ASN A 362 6.53 17.17 7.00
C ASN A 362 7.31 16.00 7.62
N PHE A 363 7.02 15.75 8.90
CA PHE A 363 7.54 14.70 9.76
C PHE A 363 9.06 14.73 9.99
N GLN A 364 9.46 14.10 11.09
CA GLN A 364 10.85 13.74 11.38
C GLN A 364 10.90 12.38 12.07
N ILE A 365 12.07 11.73 12.01
CA ILE A 365 12.32 10.46 12.66
C ILE A 365 13.40 10.66 13.73
N ASP A 366 13.02 10.37 14.97
CA ASP A 366 13.89 10.39 16.14
C ASP A 366 14.21 8.95 16.58
N VAL A 367 15.47 8.71 16.97
CA VAL A 367 15.95 7.44 17.52
C VAL A 367 16.18 7.59 19.02
N ILE A 368 15.55 6.73 19.81
CA ILE A 368 15.67 6.72 21.27
C ILE A 368 16.43 5.45 21.70
N ASP A 369 17.55 5.66 22.41
CA ASP A 369 18.35 4.59 23.02
C ASP A 369 17.70 4.13 24.33
N LEU A 370 17.04 2.98 24.31
CA LEU A 370 16.25 2.50 25.45
C LEU A 370 17.12 2.10 26.65
N ARG A 371 18.43 1.92 26.49
CA ARG A 371 19.36 1.62 27.61
C ARG A 371 19.52 2.79 28.57
N LYS A 372 19.23 4.01 28.11
CA LYS A 372 19.32 5.23 28.92
C LYS A 372 18.14 5.38 29.88
N TYR A 373 17.20 4.44 29.84
CA TYR A 373 15.93 4.51 30.54
C TYR A 373 15.69 3.23 31.35
N SER A 374 15.00 3.36 32.47
CA SER A 374 14.50 2.22 33.26
C SER A 374 13.14 1.76 32.74
N ALA A 375 12.68 0.57 33.17
CA ALA A 375 11.34 0.08 32.85
C ALA A 375 10.21 1.03 33.32
N ASP A 376 10.48 1.87 34.31
CA ASP A 376 9.55 2.87 34.86
C ASP A 376 9.59 4.23 34.12
N SER A 377 10.43 4.35 33.08
CA SER A 377 10.59 5.61 32.33
C SER A 377 9.47 5.85 31.31
N MET A 378 8.60 4.87 31.06
CA MET A 378 7.43 5.04 30.20
C MET A 378 6.29 5.73 30.95
N PRO A 379 5.53 6.63 30.29
CA PRO A 379 5.67 7.04 28.89
C PRO A 379 6.79 8.07 28.64
N PHE A 380 7.52 7.93 27.52
CA PHE A 380 8.55 8.88 27.06
C PHE A 380 7.94 10.18 26.54
N ASN A 381 8.72 11.26 26.41
CA ASN A 381 8.25 12.47 25.71
C ASN A 381 8.64 12.43 24.23
N ILE A 382 7.72 12.89 23.38
CA ILE A 382 7.98 13.02 21.93
C ILE A 382 9.08 14.07 21.72
N GLY A 383 10.08 13.76 20.89
CA GLY A 383 11.17 14.68 20.58
C GLY A 383 12.42 14.57 21.45
N GLU A 384 12.51 13.61 22.38
CA GLU A 384 13.71 13.39 23.21
C GLU A 384 14.83 12.60 22.50
N GLY A 385 14.54 12.04 21.32
CA GLY A 385 15.49 11.23 20.56
C GLY A 385 16.49 12.02 19.70
N TYR A 386 17.41 11.28 19.11
CA TYR A 386 18.33 11.78 18.10
C TYR A 386 17.66 11.78 16.73
N CYS A 387 17.46 12.96 16.15
CA CYS A 387 16.85 13.10 14.82
C CYS A 387 17.79 12.60 13.72
N ILE A 388 17.33 11.65 12.91
CA ILE A 388 18.08 11.05 11.80
C ILE A 388 17.56 11.43 10.41
N ALA A 389 16.34 11.96 10.31
CA ALA A 389 15.73 12.45 9.07
C ALA A 389 14.60 13.43 9.42
N GLN A 390 14.47 14.50 8.65
CA GLN A 390 13.47 15.55 8.85
C GLN A 390 13.03 16.15 7.52
N GLY A 391 11.71 16.35 7.37
CA GLY A 391 11.09 17.03 6.24
C GLY A 391 11.38 18.53 6.16
N SER A 392 10.95 19.15 5.07
CA SER A 392 11.02 20.60 4.88
C SER A 392 9.84 21.29 5.57
N PRO A 393 10.04 22.33 6.40
CA PRO A 393 8.94 23.10 6.95
C PRO A 393 8.38 24.16 5.98
N TYR A 394 8.86 24.20 4.73
CA TYR A 394 8.59 25.30 3.80
C TYR A 394 7.17 25.25 3.25
N GLY A 395 6.48 26.39 3.28
CA GLY A 395 5.09 26.53 2.84
C GLY A 395 4.06 25.96 3.82
N CYS A 396 4.50 25.33 4.91
CA CYS A 396 3.62 24.81 5.94
C CYS A 396 3.19 25.92 6.90
N GLN A 397 1.91 25.95 7.30
CA GLN A 397 1.37 26.96 8.23
C GLN A 397 2.19 27.08 9.52
N ASN A 398 2.62 25.94 10.07
CA ASN A 398 3.39 25.86 11.31
C ASN A 398 4.92 25.83 11.09
N GLY A 399 5.39 26.06 9.86
CA GLY A 399 6.82 26.01 9.53
C GLY A 399 7.67 27.02 10.31
N ASP A 400 7.09 28.18 10.65
CA ASP A 400 7.78 29.24 11.40
C ASP A 400 8.11 28.86 12.86
N LEU A 401 7.46 27.82 13.40
CA LEU A 401 7.84 27.25 14.69
C LEU A 401 9.20 26.54 14.63
N ILE A 402 9.65 26.17 13.42
CA ILE A 402 10.85 25.38 13.18
C ILE A 402 11.97 26.26 12.62
N GLU A 403 11.67 27.02 11.57
CA GLU A 403 12.58 27.96 10.94
C GLU A 403 11.84 29.26 10.60
N LYS A 404 12.28 30.39 11.16
CA LYS A 404 11.63 31.69 10.96
C LYS A 404 11.50 32.03 9.48
N GLY A 405 10.27 32.21 9.00
CA GLY A 405 9.93 32.56 7.62
C GLY A 405 9.69 31.35 6.70
N ALA A 406 9.83 30.12 7.21
CA ALA A 406 9.54 28.90 6.46
C ALA A 406 8.10 28.85 5.93
N SER A 407 7.12 29.36 6.67
CA SER A 407 5.71 29.37 6.25
C SER A 407 5.47 30.13 4.94
N LYS A 408 6.38 31.07 4.59
CA LYS A 408 6.31 31.91 3.38
C LYS A 408 7.27 31.48 2.28
N LYS A 409 8.14 30.52 2.54
CA LYS A 409 9.02 29.94 1.51
C LYS A 409 8.17 29.05 0.60
N ALA A 410 8.46 29.08 -0.70
CA ALA A 410 7.82 28.16 -1.64
C ALA A 410 8.14 26.72 -1.24
N ILE A 411 7.14 25.83 -1.28
CA ILE A 411 7.30 24.39 -1.03
C ILE A 411 8.34 23.78 -1.98
N SER A 412 8.46 24.35 -3.18
CA SER A 412 9.43 23.98 -4.20
C SER A 412 10.84 24.53 -3.96
N ALA A 413 11.10 25.26 -2.87
CA ALA A 413 12.46 25.74 -2.55
C ALA A 413 13.35 24.58 -2.05
N PRO A 414 14.66 24.56 -2.38
CA PRO A 414 15.57 23.54 -1.89
C PRO A 414 15.76 23.68 -0.38
N TYR A 415 15.68 22.56 0.34
CA TYR A 415 15.79 22.52 1.80
C TYR A 415 17.11 21.88 2.26
N TYR A 416 17.70 22.44 3.31
CA TYR A 416 18.97 21.98 3.88
C TYR A 416 18.85 21.91 5.40
N ASN A 417 19.37 20.84 6.00
CA ASN A 417 19.38 20.66 7.45
C ASN A 417 20.60 19.83 7.86
N SER A 418 21.41 20.30 8.81
CA SER A 418 22.66 19.64 9.18
C SER A 418 22.50 18.23 9.78
N LYS A 419 21.32 17.87 10.28
CA LYS A 419 21.02 16.53 10.81
C LYS A 419 20.63 15.53 9.72
N ASN A 420 20.18 16.04 8.57
CA ASN A 420 19.70 15.20 7.49
C ASN A 420 20.84 14.42 6.81
N PRO A 421 20.60 13.18 6.39
CA PRO A 421 21.47 12.43 5.49
C PRO A 421 21.83 13.27 4.26
N LYS A 422 23.01 13.02 3.68
CA LYS A 422 23.47 13.73 2.47
C LYS A 422 22.47 13.64 1.33
N ILE A 423 21.77 12.51 1.19
CA ILE A 423 20.75 12.29 0.16
C ILE A 423 19.52 13.18 0.29
N LEU A 424 19.27 13.79 1.47
CA LEU A 424 18.13 14.66 1.72
C LEU A 424 18.44 16.15 1.56
N GLN A 425 19.68 16.51 1.25
CA GLN A 425 20.11 17.90 1.12
C GLN A 425 19.72 18.47 -0.25
N GLY A 426 19.14 19.67 -0.26
CA GLY A 426 18.74 20.39 -1.46
C GLY A 426 17.47 19.87 -2.14
N LEU A 427 16.79 18.88 -1.55
CA LEU A 427 15.52 18.37 -2.05
C LEU A 427 14.39 19.40 -1.87
N ARG A 428 13.39 19.35 -2.75
CA ARG A 428 12.23 20.25 -2.79
C ARG A 428 10.97 19.47 -2.43
N GLY A 429 10.04 20.06 -1.67
CA GLY A 429 8.86 19.34 -1.15
C GLY A 429 9.25 18.08 -0.38
N LEU A 430 10.27 18.18 0.47
CA LEU A 430 10.79 17.03 1.22
C LEU A 430 9.80 16.67 2.34
N SER A 431 9.26 15.45 2.28
CA SER A 431 8.51 14.83 3.37
C SER A 431 9.16 13.50 3.75
N VAL A 432 9.17 13.16 5.05
CA VAL A 432 9.70 11.89 5.54
C VAL A 432 8.54 10.97 5.87
N ASP A 433 8.43 9.85 5.16
CA ASP A 433 7.29 8.95 5.28
C ASP A 433 7.49 7.94 6.42
N GLY A 434 8.67 7.32 6.49
CA GLY A 434 8.93 6.31 7.51
C GLY A 434 10.27 5.59 7.37
N LEU A 435 10.54 4.70 8.33
CA LEU A 435 11.77 3.92 8.44
C LEU A 435 11.43 2.47 8.76
N SER A 436 12.12 1.53 8.12
CA SER A 436 12.03 0.11 8.43
C SER A 436 13.42 -0.41 8.78
N VAL A 437 13.54 -1.16 9.88
CA VAL A 437 14.82 -1.50 10.50
C VAL A 437 14.93 -3.02 10.62
N TYR A 438 15.49 -3.65 9.59
CA TYR A 438 15.72 -5.10 9.51
C TYR A 438 16.98 -5.50 10.27
N LYS A 439 17.23 -6.80 10.40
CA LYS A 439 18.47 -7.32 10.99
C LYS A 439 19.71 -6.83 10.25
N ASN A 440 19.66 -6.85 8.92
CA ASN A 440 20.84 -6.64 8.08
C ASN A 440 20.91 -5.22 7.47
N TYR A 441 19.80 -4.49 7.43
CA TYR A 441 19.72 -3.19 6.77
C TYR A 441 18.64 -2.28 7.36
N VAL A 442 18.72 -1.01 7.00
CA VAL A 442 17.70 0.01 7.29
C VAL A 442 17.23 0.62 5.98
N ALA A 443 15.92 0.82 5.85
CA ALA A 443 15.27 1.45 4.72
C ALA A 443 14.54 2.73 5.15
N LEU A 444 14.76 3.80 4.41
CA LEU A 444 14.13 5.10 4.58
C LEU A 444 13.21 5.37 3.37
N SER A 445 11.94 5.62 3.65
CA SER A 445 10.95 6.08 2.68
C SER A 445 10.71 7.58 2.88
N PHE A 446 10.75 8.33 1.79
CA PHE A 446 10.55 9.78 1.81
C PHE A 446 10.03 10.26 0.47
N ARG A 447 9.50 11.48 0.42
CA ARG A 447 9.06 12.13 -0.82
C ARG A 447 9.94 13.30 -1.16
N ALA A 448 10.17 13.49 -2.46
CA ALA A 448 10.85 14.66 -3.00
C ALA A 448 10.34 14.96 -4.41
N ASN A 449 10.19 16.26 -4.73
CA ASN A 449 9.66 16.72 -6.01
C ASN A 449 8.29 16.11 -6.38
N GLY A 450 7.46 15.80 -5.39
CA GLY A 450 6.17 15.18 -5.63
C GLY A 450 6.22 13.68 -5.94
N LEU A 451 7.33 12.98 -5.62
CA LEU A 451 7.51 11.55 -5.89
C LEU A 451 8.06 10.81 -4.68
N PRO A 452 7.62 9.58 -4.43
CA PRO A 452 8.21 8.70 -3.44
C PRO A 452 9.63 8.29 -3.85
N GLN A 453 10.49 8.15 -2.85
CA GLN A 453 11.88 7.76 -2.93
C GLN A 453 12.16 6.69 -1.87
N LEU A 454 13.07 5.79 -2.19
CA LEU A 454 13.57 4.76 -1.28
C LEU A 454 15.08 4.92 -1.15
N ALA A 455 15.58 4.90 0.07
CA ALA A 455 17.00 4.81 0.34
C ALA A 455 17.30 3.72 1.35
N VAL A 456 18.46 3.07 1.24
CA VAL A 456 18.85 1.99 2.14
C VAL A 456 20.31 2.12 2.57
N MET A 457 20.62 1.49 3.71
CA MET A 457 21.98 1.31 4.19
C MET A 457 22.07 -0.01 4.98
N THR A 458 23.26 -0.57 5.09
CA THR A 458 23.49 -1.73 5.97
C THR A 458 23.28 -1.36 7.44
N LYS A 459 22.85 -2.32 8.26
CA LYS A 459 22.73 -2.15 9.72
C LYS A 459 24.06 -1.78 10.37
N SER A 460 25.18 -2.36 9.93
CA SER A 460 26.53 -2.02 10.44
C SER A 460 26.84 -0.53 10.32
N ASN A 461 26.62 0.05 9.14
CA ASN A 461 26.77 1.50 8.95
C ASN A 461 25.82 2.32 9.86
N ALA A 462 24.59 1.85 10.09
CA ALA A 462 23.65 2.55 10.97
C ALA A 462 24.13 2.54 12.44
N VAL A 463 24.73 1.42 12.88
CA VAL A 463 25.37 1.30 14.19
C VAL A 463 26.54 2.27 14.34
N GLU A 464 27.41 2.34 13.33
CA GLU A 464 28.54 3.28 13.31
C GLU A 464 28.06 4.72 13.39
N ASP A 465 27.10 5.11 12.54
CA ASP A 465 26.59 6.47 12.47
C ASP A 465 25.87 6.89 13.77
N PHE A 466 25.09 5.97 14.35
CA PHE A 466 24.44 6.18 15.63
C PHE A 466 25.44 6.38 16.78
N LYS A 467 26.49 5.54 16.87
CA LYS A 467 27.53 5.68 17.90
C LYS A 467 28.35 6.95 17.72
N ALA A 468 28.60 7.35 16.48
CA ALA A 468 29.35 8.57 16.16
C ALA A 468 28.50 9.85 16.33
N GLY A 469 27.17 9.74 16.36
CA GLY A 469 26.28 10.90 16.39
C GLY A 469 26.34 11.74 15.12
N CYS A 470 26.59 11.10 13.97
CA CYS A 470 26.66 11.78 12.67
C CYS A 470 25.40 11.51 11.82
N PRO A 471 25.17 12.29 10.75
CA PRO A 471 24.08 12.01 9.81
C PRO A 471 24.25 10.64 9.16
N TRP A 472 23.15 9.89 9.07
CA TRP A 472 23.17 8.51 8.57
C TRP A 472 23.48 8.44 7.07
N ARG A 473 24.32 7.48 6.68
CA ARG A 473 24.86 7.36 5.32
C ARG A 473 23.97 6.54 4.36
N PHE A 474 22.68 6.85 4.31
CA PHE A 474 21.74 6.25 3.35
C PHE A 474 22.19 6.42 1.89
N ARG A 475 21.90 5.41 1.07
CA ARG A 475 22.13 5.41 -0.39
C ARG A 475 20.80 5.33 -1.12
N LEU A 476 20.59 6.22 -2.09
CA LEU A 476 19.36 6.30 -2.86
C LEU A 476 19.22 5.10 -3.81
N VAL A 477 18.05 4.46 -3.79
CA VAL A 477 17.70 3.36 -4.70
C VAL A 477 17.14 3.93 -6.00
N LYS A 478 17.67 3.46 -7.13
CA LYS A 478 17.21 3.72 -8.50
C LYS A 478 16.77 2.41 -9.15
N GLU A 479 16.32 2.49 -10.41
CA GLU A 479 15.81 1.33 -11.13
C GLU A 479 16.82 0.17 -11.15
N ASP A 480 18.12 0.42 -11.33
CA ASP A 480 19.14 -0.62 -11.47
C ASP A 480 20.09 -0.75 -10.26
N GLY A 481 19.65 -0.31 -9.08
CA GLY A 481 20.43 -0.37 -7.84
C GLY A 481 20.80 1.00 -7.30
N PHE A 482 22.01 1.16 -6.75
CA PHE A 482 22.47 2.46 -6.24
C PHE A 482 22.91 3.42 -7.35
N VAL A 483 22.85 4.71 -7.04
CA VAL A 483 23.58 5.73 -7.81
C VAL A 483 25.09 5.46 -7.65
N GLU A 484 25.83 5.33 -8.76
CA GLU A 484 27.30 5.33 -8.72
C GLU A 484 27.80 6.70 -8.24
N ASP A 485 28.79 6.72 -7.34
CA ASP A 485 29.37 7.93 -6.72
C ASP A 485 30.11 8.85 -7.72
N SER A 486 29.94 8.67 -9.03
CA SER A 486 30.38 9.64 -10.02
C SER A 486 29.59 10.94 -9.81
N CYS A 487 30.28 11.88 -9.19
CA CYS A 487 29.89 13.27 -8.98
C CYS A 487 29.38 13.88 -10.29
N GLU A 488 28.07 13.87 -10.53
CA GLU A 488 27.37 14.76 -11.51
C GLU A 488 25.83 14.63 -11.54
N SER A 489 25.19 13.70 -10.81
CA SER A 489 23.73 13.48 -10.96
C SER A 489 22.81 14.11 -9.91
N ALA A 490 23.33 14.87 -8.93
CA ALA A 490 22.48 15.79 -8.17
C ALA A 490 21.82 16.85 -9.10
N ALA A 491 22.42 17.08 -10.28
CA ALA A 491 21.88 17.91 -11.36
C ALA A 491 20.89 17.19 -12.29
N SER A 492 20.62 15.89 -12.15
CA SER A 492 19.61 15.24 -13.01
C SER A 492 18.17 15.53 -12.56
N CYS A 493 17.96 15.93 -11.30
CA CYS A 493 16.73 16.61 -10.89
C CYS A 493 16.61 18.03 -11.46
N ASP A 494 17.73 18.70 -11.77
CA ASP A 494 17.72 20.04 -12.41
C ASP A 494 17.34 19.97 -13.90
N SER A 495 17.48 18.81 -14.56
CA SER A 495 17.05 18.64 -15.97
C SER A 495 15.53 18.70 -16.17
N LEU A 496 14.74 18.62 -15.09
CA LEU A 496 13.28 18.81 -15.11
C LEU A 496 12.85 20.26 -14.80
N VAL A 497 13.79 21.13 -14.44
CA VAL A 497 13.51 22.51 -13.99
C VAL A 497 14.51 23.50 -14.59
N SER A 498 14.60 23.57 -15.91
CA SER A 498 14.92 24.84 -16.58
C SER A 498 14.05 25.01 -17.81
N CYS A 499 12.88 25.60 -17.59
CA CYS A 499 12.20 26.34 -18.63
C CYS A 499 11.69 27.63 -17.98
N ASP A 500 12.63 28.53 -17.68
CA ASP A 500 12.36 29.92 -17.32
C ASP A 500 11.71 30.72 -18.46
N SER A 501 11.41 30.08 -19.61
CA SER A 501 10.34 30.59 -20.46
C SER A 501 9.00 30.17 -19.89
N CYS A 502 8.56 30.89 -18.85
CA CYS A 502 7.13 31.16 -18.67
C CYS A 502 6.72 32.06 -19.85
N ALA A 503 6.71 31.47 -21.05
CA ALA A 503 6.21 32.11 -22.25
C ALA A 503 4.76 32.43 -21.95
N LYS A 504 4.43 33.72 -22.02
CA LYS A 504 3.07 34.22 -22.14
C LYS A 504 2.29 33.20 -22.97
N VAL A 505 1.22 32.65 -22.40
CA VAL A 505 0.30 31.75 -23.11
C VAL A 505 -0.40 32.61 -24.16
N ALA A 506 0.31 32.90 -25.25
CA ALA A 506 -0.27 33.28 -26.51
C ALA A 506 -1.06 32.07 -26.98
N SER A 507 -2.25 32.32 -27.49
CA SER A 507 -3.19 31.32 -27.99
C SER A 507 -2.57 30.46 -29.11
N PHE A 508 -1.78 29.46 -28.75
CA PHE A 508 -1.37 28.42 -29.67
C PHE A 508 -2.59 27.55 -29.95
N ARG A 509 -3.04 27.55 -31.21
CA ARG A 509 -4.09 26.63 -31.68
C ARG A 509 -3.69 25.20 -31.30
N SER A 510 -4.57 24.49 -30.58
CA SER A 510 -4.31 23.22 -29.89
C SER A 510 -3.65 22.11 -30.73
N THR A 511 -3.78 22.16 -32.05
CA THR A 511 -3.21 21.18 -32.99
C THR A 511 -1.69 21.27 -33.15
N SER A 512 -1.04 22.41 -32.88
CA SER A 512 0.43 22.50 -32.98
C SER A 512 1.11 21.80 -31.79
N ALA A 513 0.60 21.95 -30.57
CA ALA A 513 1.20 21.38 -29.36
C ALA A 513 1.20 19.84 -29.37
N ARG A 514 0.09 19.21 -29.79
CA ARG A 514 -0.01 17.74 -29.88
C ARG A 514 0.86 17.15 -30.99
N LYS A 515 1.07 17.88 -32.09
CA LYS A 515 2.02 17.48 -33.13
C LYS A 515 3.46 17.44 -32.61
N GLU A 516 3.84 18.35 -31.72
CA GLU A 516 5.16 18.30 -31.09
C GLU A 516 5.28 17.13 -30.10
N LEU A 517 4.22 16.83 -29.33
CA LEU A 517 4.20 15.62 -28.47
C LEU A 517 4.35 14.32 -29.26
N SER A 518 3.86 14.26 -30.51
CA SER A 518 4.04 13.10 -31.39
C SER A 518 5.46 12.95 -31.95
N LYS A 519 6.30 13.99 -31.86
CA LYS A 519 7.67 13.99 -32.40
C LYS A 519 8.74 13.71 -31.33
N ILE A 520 8.35 13.45 -30.09
CA ILE A 520 9.30 13.17 -29.01
C ILE A 520 10.13 11.92 -29.36
N SER A 521 11.46 12.05 -29.30
CA SER A 521 12.37 10.93 -29.53
C SER A 521 12.27 9.88 -28.42
N LEU A 522 12.78 8.68 -28.68
CA LEU A 522 12.82 7.62 -27.68
C LEU A 522 13.64 8.03 -26.44
N GLU A 523 14.81 8.63 -26.65
CA GLU A 523 15.67 9.14 -25.57
C GLU A 523 14.94 10.19 -24.72
N GLN A 524 14.28 11.16 -25.36
CA GLN A 524 13.49 12.16 -24.63
C GLN A 524 12.35 11.52 -23.83
N ALA A 525 11.67 10.51 -24.38
CA ALA A 525 10.59 9.80 -23.69
C ALA A 525 11.08 8.94 -22.51
N LYS A 526 12.31 8.43 -22.57
CA LYS A 526 12.97 7.71 -21.46
C LYS A 526 13.41 8.68 -20.37
N ASN A 527 14.02 9.80 -20.74
CA ASN A 527 14.51 10.79 -19.79
C ASN A 527 13.39 11.54 -19.06
N SER A 528 12.18 11.56 -19.60
CA SER A 528 11.01 12.18 -18.97
C SER A 528 10.17 11.22 -18.12
N ARG A 529 10.64 9.98 -17.91
CA ARG A 529 9.92 8.97 -17.10
C ARG A 529 9.70 9.46 -15.68
N ILE A 530 8.47 9.24 -15.18
CA ILE A 530 8.01 9.64 -13.86
C ILE A 530 7.89 8.36 -13.03
N SER A 531 9.00 7.96 -12.42
CA SER A 531 9.07 6.67 -11.74
C SER A 531 8.60 6.72 -10.30
N LEU A 532 7.81 5.72 -9.92
CA LEU A 532 7.58 5.28 -8.55
C LEU A 532 8.68 4.28 -8.20
N ILE A 533 9.42 4.55 -7.12
CA ILE A 533 10.35 3.60 -6.52
C ILE A 533 10.02 3.53 -5.03
N GLY A 534 9.59 2.37 -4.57
CA GLY A 534 9.17 2.17 -3.18
C GLY A 534 9.38 0.74 -2.72
N ALA A 535 9.60 0.56 -1.41
CA ALA A 535 9.64 -0.75 -0.80
C ALA A 535 8.30 -1.47 -1.00
N THR A 536 8.33 -2.79 -1.14
CA THR A 536 7.12 -3.63 -1.20
C THR A 536 6.91 -4.34 0.15
N GLY A 537 6.03 -5.34 0.19
CA GLY A 537 5.93 -6.25 1.33
C GLY A 537 7.28 -6.93 1.59
N ASN A 538 7.90 -6.61 2.71
CA ASN A 538 9.13 -7.19 3.22
C ASN A 538 8.85 -7.72 4.64
N PRO A 539 8.13 -8.85 4.75
CA PRO A 539 7.55 -9.31 6.02
C PRO A 539 8.56 -9.93 6.98
N CYS A 540 9.72 -10.40 6.50
CA CYS A 540 10.67 -11.12 7.34
C CYS A 540 11.78 -10.20 7.87
N TYR A 541 11.89 -10.07 9.20
CA TYR A 541 12.92 -9.29 9.90
C TYR A 541 14.36 -9.68 9.49
N GLU A 542 14.55 -10.98 9.27
CA GLU A 542 15.84 -11.63 9.01
C GLU A 542 16.33 -11.47 7.57
N ALA A 543 15.48 -10.96 6.66
CA ALA A 543 15.81 -10.87 5.24
C ALA A 543 17.16 -10.14 5.02
N PRO A 544 18.08 -10.70 4.22
CA PRO A 544 19.37 -10.08 3.94
C PRO A 544 19.26 -8.98 2.87
N LYS A 545 18.17 -8.97 2.11
CA LYS A 545 17.95 -8.09 0.97
C LYS A 545 16.57 -7.45 1.05
N ILE A 546 16.44 -6.30 0.41
CA ILE A 546 15.16 -5.58 0.33
C ILE A 546 14.49 -5.82 -1.02
N ARG A 547 13.18 -6.06 -0.99
CA ARG A 547 12.33 -6.02 -2.17
C ARG A 547 11.73 -4.65 -2.38
N TYR A 548 11.82 -4.17 -3.60
CA TYR A 548 11.29 -2.88 -4.00
C TYR A 548 10.65 -2.98 -5.38
N SER A 549 9.71 -2.08 -5.65
CA SER A 549 9.02 -1.99 -6.93
C SER A 549 9.43 -0.75 -7.68
N CYS A 550 9.49 -0.87 -9.00
CA CYS A 550 9.66 0.25 -9.93
C CYS A 550 8.52 0.23 -10.95
N SER A 551 7.85 1.35 -11.16
CA SER A 551 6.85 1.49 -12.23
C SER A 551 6.71 2.95 -12.65
N SER A 552 6.06 3.19 -13.78
CA SER A 552 5.63 4.52 -14.18
C SER A 552 4.26 4.44 -14.86
N TYR A 553 3.73 5.55 -15.39
CA TYR A 553 2.49 5.47 -16.16
C TYR A 553 2.64 4.73 -17.49
N ALA A 554 3.87 4.65 -18.03
CA ALA A 554 4.19 4.08 -19.33
C ALA A 554 5.09 2.83 -19.27
N THR A 555 5.72 2.54 -18.13
CA THR A 555 6.59 1.37 -17.94
C THR A 555 5.99 0.38 -16.94
N LEU A 556 6.00 -0.91 -17.31
CA LEU A 556 5.42 -1.99 -16.53
C LEU A 556 6.10 -2.10 -15.17
N GLY A 557 5.32 -2.47 -14.16
CA GLY A 557 5.84 -2.71 -12.81
C GLY A 557 6.91 -3.79 -12.83
N ALA A 558 8.03 -3.54 -12.16
CA ALA A 558 9.09 -4.50 -11.93
C ALA A 558 9.28 -4.67 -10.42
N LEU A 559 9.13 -5.90 -9.93
CA LEU A 559 9.55 -6.30 -8.59
C LEU A 559 11.02 -6.70 -8.67
N LYS A 560 11.85 -6.00 -7.90
CA LYS A 560 13.29 -6.22 -7.83
C LYS A 560 13.70 -6.50 -6.39
N GLU A 561 14.85 -7.14 -6.25
CA GLU A 561 15.54 -7.36 -4.98
C GLU A 561 16.87 -6.60 -5.02
N LEU A 562 17.25 -5.97 -3.92
CA LEU A 562 18.48 -5.20 -3.78
C LEU A 562 19.28 -5.72 -2.58
N ASP A 563 20.55 -5.99 -2.81
CA ASP A 563 21.53 -6.20 -1.74
C ASP A 563 21.97 -4.84 -1.18
N PRO A 564 21.66 -4.51 0.09
CA PRO A 564 21.96 -3.20 0.67
C PRO A 564 23.46 -2.94 0.87
N ALA A 565 24.29 -3.99 0.93
CA ALA A 565 25.73 -3.87 1.09
C ALA A 565 26.40 -3.54 -0.25
N THR A 566 26.04 -4.24 -1.31
CA THR A 566 26.70 -4.11 -2.62
C THR A 566 25.99 -3.13 -3.56
N GLY A 567 24.69 -2.93 -3.39
CA GLY A 567 23.85 -2.19 -4.34
C GLY A 567 23.42 -2.97 -5.56
N LYS A 568 23.79 -4.25 -5.65
CA LYS A 568 23.40 -5.09 -6.76
C LYS A 568 21.90 -5.33 -6.71
N SER A 569 21.22 -5.01 -7.81
CA SER A 569 19.80 -5.31 -7.96
C SER A 569 19.55 -6.47 -8.93
N VAL A 570 18.56 -7.30 -8.62
CA VAL A 570 18.11 -8.43 -9.44
C VAL A 570 16.61 -8.28 -9.71
N LEU A 571 16.21 -8.50 -10.97
CA LEU A 571 14.80 -8.57 -11.35
C LEU A 571 14.20 -9.89 -10.88
N LEU A 572 13.16 -9.82 -10.05
CA LEU A 572 12.40 -10.99 -9.62
C LEU A 572 11.20 -11.24 -10.52
N LYS A 573 10.44 -10.20 -10.85
CA LYS A 573 9.29 -10.28 -11.76
C LYS A 573 9.04 -8.97 -12.46
N ARG A 574 8.66 -9.03 -13.73
CA ARG A 574 8.15 -7.89 -14.49
C ARG A 574 6.69 -8.16 -14.84
N GLY A 575 5.86 -7.13 -14.77
CA GLY A 575 4.49 -7.17 -15.25
C GLY A 575 4.47 -7.58 -16.72
N LYS A 576 3.37 -8.20 -17.15
CA LYS A 576 3.22 -8.67 -18.52
C LYS A 576 1.92 -8.15 -19.09
N ILE A 577 1.99 -7.72 -20.35
CA ILE A 577 0.83 -7.39 -21.17
C ILE A 577 0.85 -8.29 -22.39
N LEU A 578 -0.24 -8.99 -22.63
CA LEU A 578 -0.38 -9.85 -23.79
C LEU A 578 -0.63 -9.01 -25.06
N GLY A 579 -0.25 -9.55 -26.23
CA GLY A 579 -0.36 -8.87 -27.52
C GLY A 579 0.84 -7.97 -27.86
N ASP A 580 0.63 -6.99 -28.74
CA ASP A 580 1.69 -6.17 -29.34
C ASP A 580 2.08 -4.94 -28.51
N PHE A 581 1.89 -4.99 -27.19
CA PHE A 581 2.21 -3.85 -26.32
C PHE A 581 3.72 -3.58 -26.29
N ASN A 582 4.10 -2.32 -26.51
CA ASN A 582 5.46 -1.84 -26.36
C ASN A 582 5.49 -0.54 -25.54
N GLU A 583 6.19 -0.55 -24.41
CA GLU A 583 6.34 0.62 -23.53
C GLU A 583 6.95 1.84 -24.25
N ASN A 584 7.75 1.58 -25.28
CA ASN A 584 8.42 2.62 -26.05
C ASN A 584 7.46 3.38 -26.98
N ASP A 585 6.22 2.91 -27.17
CA ASP A 585 5.20 3.63 -27.93
C ASP A 585 4.58 4.78 -27.12
N TYR A 586 4.80 4.76 -25.80
CA TYR A 586 4.19 5.66 -24.84
C TYR A 586 5.24 6.59 -24.24
N ALA A 587 4.82 7.84 -24.02
CA ALA A 587 5.63 8.86 -23.38
C ALA A 587 4.85 9.47 -22.22
N GLU A 588 5.60 9.98 -21.26
CA GLU A 588 5.07 10.67 -20.10
C GLU A 588 5.93 11.89 -19.77
N LYS A 589 5.34 12.89 -19.13
CA LYS A 589 6.05 14.11 -18.75
C LYS A 589 5.37 14.77 -17.57
N ARG A 590 6.16 15.19 -16.59
CA ARG A 590 5.69 16.07 -15.51
C ARG A 590 5.80 17.52 -15.93
N VAL A 591 4.75 18.30 -15.71
CA VAL A 591 4.71 19.74 -15.92
C VAL A 591 4.22 20.43 -14.65
N TRP A 592 4.58 21.70 -14.47
CA TRP A 592 4.14 22.52 -13.34
C TRP A 592 3.20 23.61 -13.83
N VAL A 593 2.02 23.69 -13.22
CA VAL A 593 0.99 24.67 -13.58
C VAL A 593 0.85 25.67 -12.45
N LYS A 594 1.09 26.95 -12.73
CA LYS A 594 0.78 28.04 -11.80
C LYS A 594 -0.73 28.17 -11.64
N VAL A 595 -1.21 27.99 -10.41
CA VAL A 595 -2.63 28.14 -10.05
C VAL A 595 -2.93 29.57 -9.59
N ARG A 596 -4.22 29.85 -9.32
CA ARG A 596 -4.77 31.20 -9.10
C ARG A 596 -4.11 32.00 -7.97
N ASP A 597 -3.49 31.35 -7.00
CA ASP A 597 -2.77 31.96 -5.88
C ASP A 597 -1.26 32.04 -6.09
N GLY A 598 -0.76 31.69 -7.29
CA GLY A 598 0.65 31.79 -7.67
C GLY A 598 1.46 30.52 -7.40
N GLU A 599 0.94 29.58 -6.61
CA GLU A 599 1.59 28.30 -6.34
C GLU A 599 1.66 27.43 -7.59
N SER A 600 2.63 26.50 -7.61
CA SER A 600 2.85 25.59 -8.74
C SER A 600 2.38 24.18 -8.39
N VAL A 601 1.40 23.66 -9.14
CA VAL A 601 0.84 22.31 -8.96
C VAL A 601 1.43 21.37 -10.01
N PRO A 602 1.96 20.19 -9.63
CA PRO A 602 2.46 19.24 -10.60
C PRO A 602 1.31 18.56 -11.35
N VAL A 603 1.53 18.29 -12.63
CA VAL A 603 0.62 17.54 -13.50
C VAL A 603 1.43 16.51 -14.26
N SER A 604 1.03 15.24 -14.17
CA SER A 604 1.66 14.15 -14.90
C SER A 604 0.85 13.86 -16.18
N LEU A 605 1.49 13.99 -17.33
CA LEU A 605 0.91 13.77 -18.66
C LEU A 605 1.37 12.43 -19.21
N VAL A 606 0.48 11.70 -19.90
CA VAL A 606 0.76 10.38 -20.48
C VAL A 606 0.05 10.23 -21.83
N TRP A 607 0.76 9.78 -22.86
CA TRP A 607 0.21 9.63 -24.22
C TRP A 607 0.91 8.54 -25.03
N LYS A 608 0.23 8.06 -26.09
CA LYS A 608 0.85 7.27 -27.16
C LYS A 608 1.35 8.20 -28.26
N LYS A 609 2.63 8.11 -28.62
CA LYS A 609 3.33 9.08 -29.48
C LYS A 609 2.64 9.27 -30.84
N ASP A 610 2.38 8.19 -31.56
CA ASP A 610 1.83 8.25 -32.93
C ASP A 610 0.30 8.43 -32.97
N ALA A 611 -0.36 8.52 -31.81
CA ALA A 611 -1.81 8.66 -31.70
C ALA A 611 -2.25 10.01 -31.13
N VAL A 612 -1.44 10.65 -30.27
CA VAL A 612 -1.84 11.87 -29.53
C VAL A 612 -2.26 13.04 -30.43
N ALA A 613 -1.72 13.11 -31.65
CA ALA A 613 -2.03 14.16 -32.63
C ALA A 613 -3.32 13.87 -33.45
N LYS A 614 -3.88 12.67 -33.34
CA LYS A 614 -5.08 12.25 -34.09
C LYS A 614 -6.39 12.71 -33.45
N THR A 615 -6.35 13.14 -32.18
CA THR A 615 -7.52 13.63 -31.45
C THR A 615 -7.14 14.79 -30.54
N ASN A 616 -8.14 15.63 -30.22
CA ASN A 616 -8.01 16.67 -29.20
C ASN A 616 -8.51 16.21 -27.82
N ALA A 617 -8.98 14.96 -27.70
CA ALA A 617 -9.53 14.40 -26.47
C ALA A 617 -8.48 14.33 -25.35
N MET A 618 -8.91 14.63 -24.13
CA MET A 618 -8.11 14.56 -22.91
C MET A 618 -8.95 13.95 -21.79
N PHE A 619 -8.34 13.11 -20.97
CA PHE A 619 -8.90 12.63 -19.73
C PHE A 619 -8.12 13.25 -18.56
N ILE A 620 -8.79 14.08 -17.76
CA ILE A 620 -8.21 14.77 -16.62
C ILE A 620 -8.78 14.15 -15.35
N THR A 621 -7.91 13.79 -14.41
CA THR A 621 -8.29 13.22 -13.11
C THR A 621 -7.51 13.85 -11.98
N ALA A 622 -8.11 13.88 -10.79
CA ALA A 622 -7.54 14.40 -9.55
C ALA A 622 -8.26 13.76 -8.36
N TYR A 623 -7.55 13.59 -7.24
CA TYR A 623 -8.13 13.12 -5.98
C TYR A 623 -8.20 14.26 -4.94
N GLY A 624 -7.06 14.63 -4.34
CA GLY A 624 -6.98 15.88 -3.56
C GLY A 624 -7.61 15.84 -2.17
N ALA A 625 -7.59 14.70 -1.49
CA ALA A 625 -8.11 14.58 -0.13
C ALA A 625 -7.27 13.61 0.71
N TYR A 626 -7.35 13.76 2.04
CA TYR A 626 -6.78 12.85 3.04
C TYR A 626 -5.27 12.62 2.93
N GLU A 627 -4.53 13.54 2.31
CA GLU A 627 -3.09 13.41 2.03
C GLU A 627 -2.73 12.22 1.13
N ILE A 628 -3.71 11.60 0.46
CA ILE A 628 -3.46 10.51 -0.47
C ILE A 628 -2.81 11.06 -1.74
N SER A 629 -1.56 10.63 -1.98
CA SER A 629 -0.81 10.93 -3.20
C SER A 629 -1.32 10.12 -4.39
N SER A 630 -1.52 10.76 -5.53
CA SER A 630 -1.87 10.09 -6.79
C SER A 630 -0.63 9.64 -7.56
N ASP A 631 0.16 8.74 -6.97
CA ASP A 631 1.48 8.33 -7.47
C ASP A 631 1.45 7.63 -8.85
N PRO A 632 2.56 7.69 -9.61
CA PRO A 632 2.64 7.06 -10.92
C PRO A 632 2.66 5.53 -10.81
N TYR A 633 1.68 4.87 -11.41
CA TYR A 633 1.65 3.42 -11.56
C TYR A 633 1.24 3.07 -12.99
N PHE A 634 1.48 1.84 -13.46
CA PHE A 634 0.99 1.38 -14.76
C PHE A 634 -0.44 0.83 -14.68
N SER A 635 -1.29 1.12 -15.66
CA SER A 635 -2.67 0.60 -15.71
C SER A 635 -3.06 0.16 -17.11
N VAL A 636 -3.44 -1.11 -17.22
CA VAL A 636 -3.98 -1.70 -18.46
C VAL A 636 -5.21 -0.93 -18.95
N ALA A 637 -6.06 -0.50 -18.01
CA ALA A 637 -7.29 0.22 -18.31
C ALA A 637 -7.04 1.55 -19.04
N ARG A 638 -5.88 2.19 -18.83
CA ARG A 638 -5.53 3.43 -19.53
C ARG A 638 -5.14 3.22 -20.99
N LEU A 639 -4.57 2.06 -21.34
CA LEU A 639 -4.03 1.85 -22.68
C LEU A 639 -5.09 2.03 -23.77
N SER A 640 -6.31 1.57 -23.51
CA SER A 640 -7.45 1.73 -24.43
C SER A 640 -7.68 3.17 -24.87
N MET A 641 -7.56 4.12 -23.93
CA MET A 641 -7.70 5.55 -24.19
C MET A 641 -6.48 6.10 -24.92
N LEU A 642 -5.27 5.73 -24.47
CA LEU A 642 -4.01 6.19 -25.05
C LEU A 642 -3.85 5.74 -26.51
N ASP A 643 -4.22 4.49 -26.81
CA ASP A 643 -4.21 3.90 -28.15
C ASP A 643 -5.11 4.65 -29.14
N ARG A 644 -6.18 5.26 -28.62
CA ARG A 644 -7.12 6.11 -29.37
C ARG A 644 -6.70 7.59 -29.40
N GLY A 645 -5.50 7.91 -28.90
CA GLY A 645 -4.88 9.24 -28.92
C GLY A 645 -5.33 10.18 -27.78
N VAL A 646 -6.12 9.69 -26.82
CA VAL A 646 -6.53 10.49 -25.66
C VAL A 646 -5.28 10.83 -24.84
N LEU A 647 -5.10 12.11 -24.52
CA LEU A 647 -4.06 12.55 -23.60
C LEU A 647 -4.55 12.37 -22.16
N PHE A 648 -3.84 11.60 -21.36
CA PHE A 648 -4.15 11.42 -19.94
C PHE A 648 -3.40 12.45 -19.10
N ALA A 649 -4.08 13.08 -18.14
CA ALA A 649 -3.52 14.06 -17.23
C ALA A 649 -3.95 13.75 -15.78
N GLN A 650 -2.98 13.41 -14.93
CA GLN A 650 -3.15 13.34 -13.49
C GLN A 650 -2.75 14.69 -12.89
N VAL A 651 -3.71 15.38 -12.27
CA VAL A 651 -3.47 16.65 -11.58
C VAL A 651 -3.29 16.36 -10.09
N HIS A 652 -2.13 16.69 -9.56
CA HIS A 652 -1.76 16.47 -8.15
C HIS A 652 -2.22 17.66 -7.31
N VAL A 653 -3.53 17.86 -7.24
CA VAL A 653 -4.14 19.01 -6.55
C VAL A 653 -3.92 18.93 -5.03
N ARG A 654 -3.89 20.10 -4.38
CA ARG A 654 -3.82 20.22 -2.91
C ARG A 654 -4.91 19.41 -2.21
N GLY A 655 -4.59 18.95 -1.01
CA GLY A 655 -5.36 17.98 -0.23
C GLY A 655 -4.84 16.55 -0.42
N GLY A 656 -4.09 16.27 -1.51
CA GLY A 656 -3.17 15.13 -1.60
C GLY A 656 -1.83 15.43 -0.92
N GLY A 657 -1.04 14.38 -0.66
CA GLY A 657 0.23 14.44 0.09
C GLY A 657 1.48 14.45 -0.79
N GLU A 658 1.38 14.92 -2.04
CA GLU A 658 2.53 14.89 -2.94
C GLU A 658 3.69 15.79 -2.47
N MET A 659 3.41 16.97 -1.90
CA MET A 659 4.42 18.00 -1.59
C MET A 659 4.23 18.69 -0.25
#